data_AF-A0A3P7S2J9-F1
#
_entry.id   AF-A0A3P7S2J9-F1
#
_cell.length_a   1.000
_cell.length_b   1.000
_cell.length_c   1.000
_cell.angle_alpha   90.00
_cell.angle_beta   90.00
_cell.angle_gamma   90.00
#
_symmetry.space_group_name_H-M   'P 1'
#
loop_
_entity.id
_entity.type
_entity.pdbx_description
1 polymer ?
#
loop_
_entity_poly.entity_id
_entity_poly.type
_entity_poly.pdbx_seq_one_letter_code
_entity_poly.pdbx_strand_id
1 'polypeptide(L)'
;MKSIIKMRRHISRLILLLLFVQSSALPSYGWEQNTHEEINRTSVDRFSNQYETSKKYKYNFVNFDKAISAPNVTSSGKFERTYLQQWFLKPARDHVVHGGFSADEPHIYVSVKHFYDPLALSGSHQLTDQYALHGWHIYEAIPANDWALYKDENPYSLINAMHNYKRALEIPCDASVSSMPMTADFRDFAGTPTDLQEMRSMYTGKAMRGLGEVMHLVADMTQPAHVRNDAHPKYEITETAVKNRILSRNITKMPRLDGLLLDDYGSTINQLMVGLATWTNQNFYSEDTLADTQLEVKPRNGEIPYSSPQLSNMDKKVTDKFYTWYQTFGGVEVPMVRLESGYVYDSYVITADFATQQAFVLIPLAVAATTRTMNLFFPTLDMKQMITEVEPDDDILEEALKKGAEELKQFTYDATLSHLVENDPEWRVVDFKINYAGPGEIWTVKGNKHEKLCDVEFKDGKIVRYPDPLTGEMIDGTPTFWMPLGTDKKISLGGSFIDYTIEMDDALYAVAHAGVQIVNSEHYVFEQNAPTITLEADRTTIMPGEAVTFKVEIENAPERYKLEWTFGDEEDDEENILPPVITRDKEMTHIYEKEKEYLARVKIIDTKRNLERASDSINISSYMGEMAGPWDVVLTIEEESQVLRTMIIALMKVIINVFIIPIAEAFGEDPGNMDSQIETFTFVGTTMTYALELRRIEESEVLYEGPFTFVESNTGYIEGADDIVGLRMEIKKGAVVMIALAYTEDGTYVEYEFLKNGKMVGPGEIVGDYDLTGFMSGSWRATKK
;
A
#
# COMPACT_ATOMS: atom_id res chain seq x y z
N MET A 1 50.22 41.61 -56.19
CA MET A 1 48.78 41.29 -56.41
C MET A 1 48.52 39.80 -56.72
N LYS A 2 49.20 39.17 -57.68
CA LYS A 2 49.01 37.72 -57.98
C LYS A 2 49.38 36.77 -56.83
N SER A 3 50.33 37.11 -55.95
CA SER A 3 50.67 36.27 -54.78
C SER A 3 49.62 36.34 -53.66
N ILE A 4 49.00 37.51 -53.44
CA ILE A 4 47.94 37.71 -52.44
C ILE A 4 46.68 36.92 -52.81
N ILE A 5 46.34 36.85 -54.11
CA ILE A 5 45.21 36.04 -54.60
C ILE A 5 45.48 34.54 -54.45
N LYS A 6 46.72 34.09 -54.70
CA LYS A 6 47.12 32.69 -54.45
C LYS A 6 47.06 32.35 -52.95
N MET A 7 47.54 33.23 -52.08
CA MET A 7 47.53 33.02 -50.63
C MET A 7 46.11 32.98 -50.07
N ARG A 8 45.20 33.85 -50.53
CA ARG A 8 43.77 33.76 -50.17
C ARG A 8 43.11 32.46 -50.61
N ARG A 9 43.45 31.94 -51.80
CA ARG A 9 42.94 30.64 -52.27
C ARG A 9 43.47 29.46 -51.43
N HIS A 10 44.71 29.51 -50.98
CA HIS A 10 45.27 28.48 -50.10
C HIS A 10 44.72 28.57 -48.68
N ILE A 11 44.54 29.77 -48.12
CA ILE A 11 43.91 29.97 -46.82
C ILE A 11 42.42 29.58 -46.86
N SER A 12 41.68 29.91 -47.92
CA SER A 12 40.28 29.50 -48.06
C SER A 12 40.14 27.98 -48.19
N ARG A 13 41.08 27.32 -48.89
CA ARG A 13 41.13 25.85 -48.96
C ARG A 13 41.55 25.21 -47.65
N LEU A 14 42.46 25.84 -46.89
CA LEU A 14 42.86 25.38 -45.56
C LEU A 14 41.72 25.54 -44.55
N ILE A 15 40.96 26.64 -44.62
CA ILE A 15 39.76 26.87 -43.79
C ILE A 15 38.65 25.88 -44.17
N LEU A 16 38.40 25.64 -45.46
CA LEU A 16 37.47 24.61 -45.91
C LEU A 16 37.91 23.21 -45.49
N LEU A 17 39.21 22.90 -45.53
CA LEU A 17 39.75 21.63 -45.06
C LEU A 17 39.70 21.50 -43.53
N LEU A 18 39.93 22.59 -42.78
CA LEU A 18 39.78 22.63 -41.31
C LEU A 18 38.31 22.52 -40.89
N LEU A 19 37.38 23.11 -41.64
CA LEU A 19 35.94 22.93 -41.45
C LEU A 19 35.49 21.51 -41.80
N PHE A 20 36.10 20.86 -42.79
CA PHE A 20 35.86 19.44 -43.13
C PHE A 20 36.54 18.45 -42.16
N VAL A 21 37.63 18.85 -41.48
CA VAL A 21 38.32 18.01 -40.48
C VAL A 21 37.68 18.17 -39.09
N GLN A 22 36.98 19.27 -38.82
CA GLN A 22 36.12 19.42 -37.64
C GLN A 22 34.71 18.81 -37.80
N SER A 23 34.41 18.18 -38.94
CA SER A 23 33.14 17.47 -39.18
C SER A 23 33.24 15.95 -39.00
N SER A 24 34.27 15.45 -38.29
CA SER A 24 34.16 14.15 -37.64
C SER A 24 33.04 14.24 -36.59
N ALA A 25 31.84 13.78 -36.97
CA ALA A 25 30.68 13.68 -36.09
C ALA A 25 31.06 12.84 -34.85
N LEU A 26 31.26 13.53 -33.73
CA LEU A 26 30.98 12.95 -32.43
C LEU A 26 29.45 12.98 -32.33
N PRO A 27 28.78 11.83 -32.16
CA PRO A 27 27.32 11.77 -32.17
C PRO A 27 26.72 12.64 -31.04
N SER A 28 25.48 13.12 -31.20
CA SER A 28 24.74 13.63 -30.03
C SER A 28 24.57 12.49 -29.06
N TYR A 29 24.63 12.80 -27.78
CA TYR A 29 24.21 11.90 -26.73
C TYR A 29 22.80 12.34 -26.31
N GLY A 30 21.98 11.44 -25.77
CA GLY A 30 20.92 11.80 -24.82
C GLY A 30 21.54 12.03 -23.44
N TRP A 31 20.78 11.96 -22.34
CA TRP A 31 21.40 11.91 -21.00
C TRP A 31 22.55 10.90 -21.02
N GLU A 32 23.72 11.24 -20.43
CA GLU A 32 24.85 10.30 -20.44
C GLU A 32 24.36 8.93 -19.94
N GLN A 33 24.73 7.83 -20.62
CA GLN A 33 24.18 6.48 -20.38
C GLN A 33 24.11 6.09 -18.89
N ASN A 34 25.08 6.53 -18.09
CA ASN A 34 25.12 6.33 -16.64
C ASN A 34 23.91 6.92 -15.89
N THR A 35 23.33 8.00 -16.41
CA THR A 35 22.15 8.68 -15.88
C THR A 35 20.90 7.80 -16.02
N HIS A 36 20.67 7.21 -17.18
CA HIS A 36 19.52 6.31 -17.37
C HIS A 36 19.64 5.04 -16.54
N GLU A 37 20.84 4.47 -16.41
CA GLU A 37 21.08 3.37 -15.49
C GLU A 37 20.72 3.75 -14.04
N GLU A 38 21.10 4.95 -13.60
CA GLU A 38 20.80 5.44 -12.26
C GLU A 38 19.32 5.79 -12.06
N ILE A 39 18.65 6.35 -13.07
CA ILE A 39 17.19 6.55 -13.07
C ILE A 39 16.50 5.19 -12.93
N ASN A 40 16.87 4.19 -13.74
CA ASN A 40 16.28 2.85 -13.66
C ASN A 40 16.55 2.20 -12.29
N ARG A 41 17.78 2.30 -11.77
CA ARG A 41 18.15 1.78 -10.45
C ARG A 41 17.29 2.39 -9.35
N THR A 42 17.22 3.71 -9.32
CA THR A 42 16.41 4.46 -8.35
C THR A 42 14.92 4.12 -8.49
N SER A 43 14.45 3.92 -9.72
CA SER A 43 13.05 3.59 -10.00
C SER A 43 12.67 2.21 -9.48
N VAL A 44 13.58 1.24 -9.55
CA VAL A 44 13.40 -0.08 -8.95
C VAL A 44 13.31 0.04 -7.44
N ASP A 45 14.24 0.75 -6.80
CA ASP A 45 14.21 0.95 -5.35
C ASP A 45 12.93 1.69 -4.89
N ARG A 46 12.51 2.71 -5.66
CA ARG A 46 11.27 3.45 -5.38
C ARG A 46 10.04 2.59 -5.60
N PHE A 47 10.00 1.76 -6.65
CA PHE A 47 8.90 0.83 -6.90
C PHE A 47 8.74 -0.12 -5.72
N SER A 48 9.84 -0.69 -5.21
CA SER A 48 9.80 -1.57 -4.05
C SER A 48 9.24 -0.88 -2.81
N ASN A 49 9.62 0.37 -2.56
CA ASN A 49 9.11 1.12 -1.41
C ASN A 49 7.65 1.61 -1.57
N GLN A 50 7.24 1.96 -2.79
CA GLN A 50 5.96 2.63 -3.05
C GLN A 50 4.82 1.65 -3.38
N TYR A 51 5.11 0.60 -4.15
CA TYR A 51 4.07 -0.27 -4.72
C TYR A 51 4.05 -1.67 -4.12
N GLU A 52 5.15 -2.23 -3.61
CA GLU A 52 5.13 -3.61 -3.08
C GLU A 52 4.15 -3.80 -1.92
N THR A 53 3.87 -2.74 -1.16
CA THR A 53 2.88 -2.75 -0.07
C THR A 53 1.44 -2.45 -0.53
N SER A 54 1.25 -2.09 -1.80
CA SER A 54 -0.09 -1.79 -2.33
C SER A 54 -0.92 -3.07 -2.51
N LYS A 55 -2.25 -2.89 -2.60
CA LYS A 55 -3.20 -4.00 -2.79
C LYS A 55 -2.86 -4.91 -3.97
N LYS A 56 -2.29 -4.36 -5.06
CA LYS A 56 -1.90 -5.11 -6.26
C LYS A 56 -0.79 -6.14 -5.99
N TYR A 57 0.11 -5.85 -5.05
CA TYR A 57 1.31 -6.67 -4.80
C TYR A 57 1.32 -7.36 -3.42
N LYS A 58 0.29 -7.16 -2.58
CA LYS A 58 0.17 -7.76 -1.22
C LYS A 58 0.48 -9.27 -1.18
N TYR A 59 -0.04 -10.02 -2.14
CA TYR A 59 0.19 -11.47 -2.30
C TYR A 59 0.87 -11.80 -3.63
N ASN A 60 1.46 -10.81 -4.29
CA ASN A 60 2.03 -10.93 -5.62
C ASN A 60 3.22 -9.98 -5.71
N PHE A 61 4.27 -10.22 -4.92
CA PHE A 61 5.40 -9.29 -4.86
C PHE A 61 6.41 -9.58 -5.98
N VAL A 62 7.17 -8.55 -6.36
CA VAL A 62 8.17 -8.63 -7.43
C VAL A 62 9.55 -8.84 -6.82
N ASN A 63 10.16 -10.01 -7.06
CA ASN A 63 11.50 -10.31 -6.57
C ASN A 63 12.57 -9.87 -7.59
N PHE A 64 13.07 -8.64 -7.43
CA PHE A 64 14.14 -8.11 -8.29
C PHE A 64 15.52 -8.75 -8.07
N ASP A 65 15.73 -9.44 -6.95
CA ASP A 65 17.00 -10.12 -6.64
C ASP A 65 17.09 -11.51 -7.27
N LYS A 66 15.98 -12.01 -7.84
CA LYS A 66 15.96 -13.27 -8.58
C LYS A 66 16.95 -13.23 -9.74
N ALA A 67 17.90 -14.16 -9.74
CA ALA A 67 18.83 -14.33 -10.84
C ALA A 67 18.10 -14.86 -12.08
N ILE A 68 18.16 -14.10 -13.17
CA ILE A 68 17.58 -14.45 -14.47
C ILE A 68 18.62 -14.25 -15.58
N SER A 69 18.45 -14.94 -16.70
CA SER A 69 19.38 -14.83 -17.84
C SER A 69 18.85 -13.81 -18.84
N ALA A 70 19.61 -12.77 -19.18
CA ALA A 70 19.22 -11.85 -20.24
C ALA A 70 20.40 -11.53 -21.18
N PRO A 71 20.12 -11.08 -22.41
CA PRO A 71 21.14 -10.54 -23.28
C PRO A 71 21.61 -9.19 -22.75
N ASN A 72 22.91 -9.01 -22.52
CA ASN A 72 23.52 -7.72 -22.19
C ASN A 72 24.55 -7.31 -23.25
N VAL A 73 24.71 -6.01 -23.43
CA VAL A 73 25.71 -5.43 -24.31
C VAL A 73 27.09 -5.58 -23.66
N THR A 74 28.03 -6.17 -24.38
CA THR A 74 29.41 -6.39 -23.91
C THR A 74 30.43 -5.51 -24.63
N SER A 75 30.09 -5.05 -25.83
CA SER A 75 30.84 -4.05 -26.57
C SER A 75 29.86 -3.05 -27.15
N SER A 76 29.93 -1.81 -26.65
CA SER A 76 29.24 -0.70 -27.28
C SER A 76 29.78 -0.47 -28.69
N GLY A 77 28.94 0.11 -29.54
CA GLY A 77 29.26 0.26 -30.94
C GLY A 77 28.51 1.42 -31.57
N LYS A 78 29.15 2.11 -32.52
CA LYS A 78 28.45 3.13 -33.31
C LYS A 78 27.49 2.50 -34.32
N PHE A 79 27.83 1.31 -34.82
CA PHE A 79 27.09 0.61 -35.87
C PHE A 79 26.85 -0.85 -35.47
N GLU A 80 25.89 -1.49 -36.13
CA GLU A 80 25.59 -2.93 -36.02
C GLU A 80 26.85 -3.81 -35.99
N ARG A 81 27.80 -3.59 -36.90
CA ARG A 81 29.02 -4.42 -37.02
C ARG A 81 29.96 -4.37 -35.81
N THR A 82 29.83 -3.35 -34.96
CA THR A 82 30.67 -3.14 -33.78
C THR A 82 29.95 -3.44 -32.47
N TYR A 83 28.68 -3.79 -32.58
CA TYR A 83 27.79 -4.07 -31.46
C TYR A 83 27.86 -5.55 -31.10
N LEU A 84 28.15 -5.86 -29.84
CA LEU A 84 28.17 -7.23 -29.34
C LEU A 84 27.35 -7.36 -28.07
N GLN A 85 26.64 -8.49 -27.98
CA GLN A 85 25.91 -8.88 -26.80
C GLN A 85 26.21 -10.33 -26.42
N GLN A 86 25.98 -10.66 -25.14
CA GLN A 86 26.06 -12.03 -24.61
C GLN A 86 24.98 -12.25 -23.55
N TRP A 87 24.59 -13.51 -23.34
CA TRP A 87 23.69 -13.88 -22.25
C TRP A 87 24.43 -13.83 -20.90
N PHE A 88 23.83 -13.19 -19.90
CA PHE A 88 24.34 -13.17 -18.53
C PHE A 88 23.24 -13.54 -17.56
N LEU A 89 23.59 -14.38 -16.59
CA LEU A 89 22.78 -14.66 -15.40
C LEU A 89 23.10 -13.61 -14.33
N LYS A 90 22.15 -12.69 -14.05
CA LYS A 90 22.27 -11.65 -13.03
C LYS A 90 20.91 -11.43 -12.33
N PRO A 91 20.87 -10.75 -11.18
CA PRO A 91 19.61 -10.28 -10.60
C PRO A 91 18.75 -9.53 -11.63
N ALA A 92 17.43 -9.71 -11.59
CA ALA A 92 16.50 -9.05 -12.50
C ALA A 92 16.66 -7.52 -12.52
N ARG A 93 16.92 -6.91 -11.35
CA ARG A 93 17.26 -5.47 -11.26
C ARG A 93 18.41 -5.05 -12.16
N ASP A 94 19.46 -5.85 -12.26
CA ASP A 94 20.64 -5.49 -13.05
C ASP A 94 20.33 -5.47 -14.55
N HIS A 95 19.37 -6.29 -15.00
CA HIS A 95 18.91 -6.28 -16.39
C HIS A 95 18.00 -5.09 -16.69
N VAL A 96 17.13 -4.69 -15.75
CA VAL A 96 16.33 -3.45 -15.87
C VAL A 96 17.26 -2.22 -15.90
N VAL A 97 18.24 -2.16 -15.00
CA VAL A 97 19.26 -1.10 -14.97
C VAL A 97 20.03 -1.05 -16.27
N HIS A 98 20.54 -2.19 -16.74
CA HIS A 98 21.27 -2.28 -18.00
C HIS A 98 20.41 -1.87 -19.21
N GLY A 99 19.08 -2.07 -19.18
CA GLY A 99 18.17 -1.55 -20.21
C GLY A 99 18.25 -0.01 -20.35
N GLY A 100 18.55 0.69 -19.26
CA GLY A 100 18.85 2.13 -19.27
C GLY A 100 20.08 2.49 -20.10
N PHE A 101 21.06 1.58 -20.19
CA PHE A 101 22.23 1.73 -21.04
C PHE A 101 21.99 1.19 -22.47
N SER A 102 21.35 0.03 -22.61
CA SER A 102 21.28 -0.66 -23.90
C SER A 102 20.28 -0.08 -24.90
N ALA A 103 19.33 0.74 -24.43
CA ALA A 103 18.44 1.52 -25.29
C ALA A 103 19.19 2.50 -26.21
N ASP A 104 20.40 2.91 -25.80
CA ASP A 104 21.33 3.77 -26.54
C ASP A 104 22.29 3.00 -27.47
N GLU A 105 22.14 1.68 -27.60
CA GLU A 105 23.09 0.85 -28.34
C GLU A 105 22.47 0.02 -29.47
N PRO A 106 23.12 -0.04 -30.66
CA PRO A 106 24.26 0.78 -31.07
C PRO A 106 23.86 2.22 -31.40
N HIS A 107 24.73 3.14 -31.05
CA HIS A 107 24.38 4.56 -30.91
C HIS A 107 23.72 5.21 -32.13
N ILE A 108 24.30 5.07 -33.32
CA ILE A 108 23.77 5.74 -34.53
C ILE A 108 22.43 5.12 -34.98
N TYR A 109 22.20 3.84 -34.68
CA TYR A 109 20.96 3.17 -35.07
C TYR A 109 19.77 3.68 -34.25
N VAL A 110 19.96 3.84 -32.94
CA VAL A 110 18.87 4.17 -32.02
C VAL A 110 18.70 5.66 -31.78
N SER A 111 19.73 6.50 -31.98
CA SER A 111 19.66 7.93 -31.64
C SER A 111 18.49 8.67 -32.31
N VAL A 112 18.14 8.34 -33.56
CA VAL A 112 17.00 8.94 -34.26
C VAL A 112 15.62 8.49 -33.77
N LYS A 113 15.57 7.57 -32.80
CA LYS A 113 14.36 6.94 -32.26
C LYS A 113 14.05 7.33 -30.82
N HIS A 114 14.80 8.29 -30.28
CA HIS A 114 14.69 8.76 -28.89
C HIS A 114 13.88 10.06 -28.77
N PHE A 115 13.44 10.60 -29.91
CA PHE A 115 12.76 11.89 -30.00
C PHE A 115 11.25 11.73 -30.16
N TYR A 116 10.49 12.58 -29.45
CA TYR A 116 9.05 12.73 -29.62
C TYR A 116 8.65 14.20 -29.42
N ASP A 117 8.48 14.95 -30.51
CA ASP A 117 7.90 16.31 -30.45
C ASP A 117 6.37 16.19 -30.30
N PRO A 118 5.77 16.55 -29.15
CA PRO A 118 4.33 16.45 -28.94
C PRO A 118 3.53 17.43 -29.79
N LEU A 119 4.14 18.50 -30.31
CA LEU A 119 3.47 19.52 -31.12
C LEU A 119 3.61 19.28 -32.63
N ALA A 120 4.57 18.46 -33.04
CA ALA A 120 4.89 18.13 -34.43
C ALA A 120 4.98 19.38 -35.33
N LEU A 121 5.70 20.43 -34.89
CA LEU A 121 5.72 21.72 -35.60
C LEU A 121 6.30 21.59 -37.01
N SER A 122 7.24 20.65 -37.21
CA SER A 122 7.83 20.34 -38.52
C SER A 122 7.00 19.31 -39.32
N GLY A 123 5.77 19.01 -38.89
CA GLY A 123 4.82 18.11 -39.55
C GLY A 123 4.96 16.62 -39.16
N SER A 124 5.82 16.29 -38.20
CA SER A 124 6.00 14.93 -37.68
C SER A 124 6.39 14.96 -36.20
N HIS A 125 6.10 13.88 -35.47
CA HIS A 125 6.48 13.70 -34.07
C HIS A 125 7.92 13.18 -33.88
N GLN A 126 8.53 12.59 -34.91
CA GLN A 126 9.91 12.10 -34.85
C GLN A 126 10.94 13.19 -35.11
N LEU A 127 12.22 12.87 -34.91
CA LEU A 127 13.31 13.78 -35.23
C LEU A 127 13.34 14.13 -36.72
N THR A 128 13.26 15.43 -37.03
CA THR A 128 13.47 16.00 -38.36
C THR A 128 14.61 17.01 -38.41
N ASP A 129 14.92 17.68 -37.30
CA ASP A 129 16.08 18.59 -37.24
C ASP A 129 17.37 17.78 -37.35
N GLN A 130 18.27 18.19 -38.25
CA GLN A 130 19.63 17.64 -38.40
C GLN A 130 19.75 16.09 -38.39
N TYR A 131 18.66 15.35 -38.62
CA TYR A 131 18.63 13.89 -38.46
C TYR A 131 19.60 13.17 -39.42
N ALA A 132 19.91 13.79 -40.56
CA ALA A 132 20.90 13.30 -41.50
C ALA A 132 22.32 13.26 -40.91
N LEU A 133 22.61 14.04 -39.86
CA LEU A 133 23.88 14.01 -39.13
C LEU A 133 23.96 12.82 -38.15
N HIS A 134 22.82 12.19 -37.83
CA HIS A 134 22.69 10.96 -37.04
C HIS A 134 22.82 9.68 -37.87
N GLY A 135 23.67 9.71 -38.90
CA GLY A 135 23.91 8.55 -39.77
C GLY A 135 23.20 8.64 -41.12
N TRP A 136 23.49 9.69 -41.89
CA TRP A 136 23.38 9.78 -43.36
C TRP A 136 22.20 9.03 -44.02
N HIS A 137 20.96 9.24 -43.56
CA HIS A 137 19.74 8.59 -44.07
C HIS A 137 19.77 7.05 -44.08
N ILE A 138 20.62 6.43 -43.27
CA ILE A 138 20.77 4.96 -43.22
C ILE A 138 19.63 4.33 -42.42
N TYR A 139 19.17 5.02 -41.37
CA TYR A 139 18.14 4.54 -40.47
C TYR A 139 16.94 5.47 -40.46
N GLU A 140 15.75 4.88 -40.40
CA GLU A 140 14.49 5.59 -40.30
C GLU A 140 14.34 6.20 -38.91
N ALA A 141 14.03 7.50 -38.86
CA ALA A 141 13.58 8.16 -37.64
C ALA A 141 12.15 7.72 -37.35
N ILE A 142 11.86 7.39 -36.10
CA ILE A 142 10.56 6.90 -35.64
C ILE A 142 10.26 7.63 -34.33
N PRO A 143 9.01 8.06 -34.07
CA PRO A 143 8.67 8.69 -32.80
C PRO A 143 8.99 7.76 -31.62
N ALA A 144 9.57 8.31 -30.55
CA ALA A 144 10.08 7.51 -29.43
C ALA A 144 9.03 6.60 -28.79
N ASN A 145 7.80 7.08 -28.63
CA ASN A 145 6.71 6.28 -28.10
C ASN A 145 6.33 5.11 -29.02
N ASP A 146 6.32 5.30 -30.34
CA ASP A 146 6.01 4.23 -31.29
C ASP A 146 7.12 3.17 -31.29
N TRP A 147 8.39 3.61 -31.30
CA TRP A 147 9.56 2.74 -31.20
C TRP A 147 9.61 1.93 -29.89
N ALA A 148 9.38 2.61 -28.76
CA ALA A 148 9.44 2.01 -27.45
C ALA A 148 8.28 1.05 -27.20
N LEU A 149 7.09 1.32 -27.72
CA LEU A 149 5.89 0.61 -27.28
C LEU A 149 5.39 -0.44 -28.28
N TYR A 150 5.43 -0.13 -29.58
CA TYR A 150 4.61 -0.86 -30.56
C TYR A 150 5.39 -1.50 -31.72
N LYS A 151 6.65 -1.11 -31.97
CA LYS A 151 7.44 -1.75 -33.03
C LYS A 151 7.78 -3.20 -32.67
N ASP A 152 7.28 -4.12 -33.48
CA ASP A 152 7.55 -5.55 -33.42
C ASP A 152 9.00 -5.88 -33.80
N GLU A 153 9.58 -5.10 -34.71
CA GLU A 153 11.00 -5.17 -35.07
C GLU A 153 11.91 -4.84 -33.88
N ASN A 154 11.50 -3.95 -32.96
CA ASN A 154 12.29 -3.66 -31.76
C ASN A 154 12.15 -4.81 -30.75
N PRO A 155 13.17 -5.67 -30.52
CA PRO A 155 13.05 -6.84 -29.64
C PRO A 155 12.78 -6.50 -28.18
N TYR A 156 12.98 -5.24 -27.80
CA TYR A 156 12.87 -4.72 -26.45
C TYR A 156 11.77 -3.65 -26.32
N SER A 157 10.87 -3.54 -27.31
CA SER A 157 9.65 -2.73 -27.17
C SER A 157 8.74 -3.28 -26.09
N LEU A 158 7.82 -2.46 -25.57
CA LEU A 158 6.85 -2.84 -24.54
C LEU A 158 6.06 -4.09 -24.93
N ILE A 159 5.52 -4.14 -26.14
CA ILE A 159 4.75 -5.29 -26.62
C ILE A 159 5.59 -6.57 -26.63
N ASN A 160 6.86 -6.50 -27.06
CA ASN A 160 7.77 -7.63 -27.06
C ASN A 160 8.22 -8.01 -25.64
N ALA A 161 8.43 -7.03 -24.75
CA ALA A 161 8.74 -7.27 -23.34
C ALA A 161 7.58 -7.99 -22.63
N MET A 162 6.34 -7.53 -22.81
CA MET A 162 5.13 -8.15 -22.26
C MET A 162 4.89 -9.53 -22.85
N HIS A 163 5.11 -9.71 -24.16
CA HIS A 163 4.99 -11.00 -24.82
C HIS A 163 6.02 -12.02 -24.29
N ASN A 164 7.27 -11.60 -24.11
CA ASN A 164 8.30 -12.43 -23.48
C ASN A 164 7.95 -12.74 -22.02
N TYR A 165 7.41 -11.78 -21.26
CA TYR A 165 6.95 -12.03 -19.89
C TYR A 165 5.82 -13.06 -19.87
N LYS A 166 4.78 -12.88 -20.69
CA LYS A 166 3.69 -13.84 -20.87
C LYS A 166 4.23 -15.23 -21.21
N ARG A 167 5.14 -15.35 -22.19
CA ARG A 167 5.77 -16.64 -22.54
C ARG A 167 6.48 -17.29 -21.36
N ALA A 168 7.20 -16.53 -20.54
CA ALA A 168 7.88 -17.07 -19.36
C ALA A 168 6.91 -17.71 -18.36
N LEU A 169 5.68 -17.17 -18.27
CA LEU A 169 4.63 -17.60 -17.36
C LEU A 169 3.75 -18.72 -17.94
N GLU A 170 3.92 -19.08 -19.21
CA GLU A 170 3.05 -20.03 -19.93
C GLU A 170 3.84 -21.20 -20.51
N ILE A 171 4.95 -21.58 -19.88
CA ILE A 171 5.73 -22.76 -20.24
C ILE A 171 5.35 -23.89 -19.28
N PRO A 172 4.56 -24.88 -19.70
CA PRO A 172 4.24 -26.06 -18.90
C PRO A 172 5.49 -26.83 -18.44
N CYS A 173 5.38 -27.56 -17.34
CA CYS A 173 6.48 -28.39 -16.81
C CYS A 173 6.80 -29.61 -17.68
N ASP A 174 5.90 -30.03 -18.56
CA ASP A 174 6.04 -31.13 -19.52
C ASP A 174 6.42 -30.65 -20.95
N ALA A 175 6.70 -29.36 -21.13
CA ALA A 175 7.09 -28.81 -22.43
C ALA A 175 8.46 -29.31 -22.91
N SER A 176 8.69 -29.26 -24.22
CA SER A 176 10.03 -29.47 -24.78
C SER A 176 10.88 -28.20 -24.69
N VAL A 177 12.13 -28.33 -24.28
CA VAL A 177 13.12 -27.24 -24.36
C VAL A 177 13.37 -26.89 -25.83
N SER A 178 13.28 -25.60 -26.17
CA SER A 178 13.49 -25.12 -27.53
C SER A 178 14.30 -23.83 -27.56
N SER A 179 14.97 -23.56 -28.69
CA SER A 179 15.67 -22.29 -28.89
C SER A 179 14.69 -21.13 -28.90
N MET A 180 15.05 -20.04 -28.24
CA MET A 180 14.22 -18.84 -28.24
C MET A 180 14.18 -18.20 -29.62
N PRO A 181 12.99 -17.76 -30.10
CA PRO A 181 12.89 -17.06 -31.37
C PRO A 181 13.60 -15.70 -31.28
N MET A 182 14.04 -15.25 -32.45
CA MET A 182 14.61 -13.92 -32.67
C MET A 182 13.63 -13.07 -33.47
N THR A 183 13.61 -11.77 -33.20
CA THR A 183 13.06 -10.77 -34.13
C THR A 183 13.98 -10.61 -35.35
N ALA A 184 13.56 -9.81 -36.33
CA ALA A 184 14.37 -9.49 -37.50
C ALA A 184 15.47 -8.45 -37.22
N ASP A 185 15.42 -7.74 -36.08
CA ASP A 185 16.42 -6.74 -35.69
C ASP A 185 17.69 -7.43 -35.19
N PHE A 186 18.84 -6.94 -35.67
CA PHE A 186 20.17 -7.46 -35.35
C PHE A 186 20.53 -7.36 -33.86
N ARG A 187 19.82 -6.54 -33.09
CA ARG A 187 19.97 -6.43 -31.63
C ARG A 187 19.36 -7.61 -30.89
N ASP A 188 18.55 -8.43 -31.55
CA ASP A 188 18.10 -9.68 -30.97
C ASP A 188 19.04 -10.82 -31.34
N PHE A 189 19.20 -11.79 -30.45
CA PHE A 189 19.87 -13.05 -30.79
C PHE A 189 19.31 -14.23 -30.01
N ALA A 190 19.51 -15.43 -30.59
CA ALA A 190 18.89 -16.64 -30.11
C ALA A 190 19.46 -17.06 -28.76
N GLY A 191 18.57 -17.57 -27.90
CA GLY A 191 18.92 -18.27 -26.67
C GLY A 191 18.85 -19.78 -26.88
N THR A 192 19.78 -20.52 -26.29
CA THR A 192 19.82 -21.99 -26.30
C THR A 192 19.70 -22.51 -24.87
N PRO A 193 18.51 -22.46 -24.25
CA PRO A 193 18.33 -22.97 -22.89
C PRO A 193 18.63 -24.46 -22.81
N THR A 194 19.19 -24.90 -21.69
CA THR A 194 19.51 -26.29 -21.40
C THR A 194 18.36 -27.04 -20.74
N ASP A 195 17.47 -26.33 -20.03
CA ASP A 195 16.27 -26.87 -19.40
C ASP A 195 15.10 -25.86 -19.44
N LEU A 196 13.93 -26.26 -18.96
CA LEU A 196 12.73 -25.41 -18.93
C LEU A 196 12.86 -24.24 -17.95
N GLN A 197 13.63 -24.39 -16.87
CA GLN A 197 13.83 -23.33 -15.89
C GLN A 197 14.69 -22.22 -16.48
N GLU A 198 15.77 -22.57 -17.18
CA GLU A 198 16.58 -21.65 -17.95
C GLU A 198 15.76 -21.02 -19.08
N MET A 199 14.90 -21.77 -19.78
CA MET A 199 14.04 -21.20 -20.81
C MET A 199 13.09 -20.12 -20.25
N ARG A 200 12.41 -20.38 -19.12
CA ARG A 200 11.57 -19.39 -18.42
C ARG A 200 12.39 -18.19 -17.95
N SER A 201 13.58 -18.45 -17.40
CA SER A 201 14.54 -17.43 -16.96
C SER A 201 14.98 -16.52 -18.10
N MET A 202 15.27 -17.07 -19.28
CA MET A 202 15.70 -16.31 -20.45
C MET A 202 14.58 -15.43 -21.03
N TYR A 203 13.35 -15.94 -21.10
CA TYR A 203 12.18 -15.12 -21.47
C TYR A 203 11.94 -14.00 -20.45
N THR A 204 12.04 -14.32 -19.16
CA THR A 204 11.94 -13.32 -18.09
C THR A 204 13.03 -12.26 -18.23
N GLY A 205 14.27 -12.65 -18.54
CA GLY A 205 15.38 -11.70 -18.72
C GLY A 205 15.21 -10.80 -19.94
N LYS A 206 14.76 -11.32 -21.09
CA LYS A 206 14.39 -10.47 -22.25
C LYS A 206 13.32 -9.46 -21.87
N ALA A 207 12.31 -9.88 -21.09
CA ALA A 207 11.26 -9.00 -20.61
C ALA A 207 11.79 -7.91 -19.66
N MET A 208 12.67 -8.24 -18.70
CA MET A 208 13.24 -7.27 -17.76
C MET A 208 14.18 -6.27 -18.44
N ARG A 209 15.00 -6.73 -19.40
CA ARG A 209 15.77 -5.81 -20.23
C ARG A 209 14.85 -4.89 -21.05
N GLY A 210 13.82 -5.46 -21.67
CA GLY A 210 12.84 -4.69 -22.45
C GLY A 210 12.14 -3.63 -21.62
N LEU A 211 11.70 -3.96 -20.39
CA LEU A 211 11.18 -2.99 -19.43
C LEU A 211 12.18 -1.87 -19.17
N GLY A 212 13.47 -2.20 -18.97
CA GLY A 212 14.52 -1.20 -18.78
C GLY A 212 14.74 -0.28 -19.99
N GLU A 213 14.69 -0.81 -21.22
CA GLU A 213 14.77 0.01 -22.44
C GLU A 213 13.52 0.89 -22.60
N VAL A 214 12.32 0.39 -22.29
CA VAL A 214 11.10 1.23 -22.28
C VAL A 214 11.20 2.35 -21.26
N MET A 215 11.70 2.06 -20.05
CA MET A 215 11.93 3.08 -19.02
C MET A 215 12.91 4.17 -19.48
N HIS A 216 13.95 3.81 -20.24
CA HIS A 216 14.86 4.79 -20.85
C HIS A 216 14.09 5.80 -21.73
N LEU A 217 13.29 5.30 -22.68
CA LEU A 217 12.54 6.16 -23.61
C LEU A 217 11.45 6.96 -22.89
N VAL A 218 10.88 6.46 -21.78
CA VAL A 218 9.97 7.23 -20.93
C VAL A 218 10.73 8.38 -20.24
N ALA A 219 11.95 8.14 -19.76
CA ALA A 219 12.78 9.17 -19.16
C ALA A 219 13.21 10.25 -20.18
N ASP A 220 13.43 9.89 -21.44
CA ASP A 220 13.69 10.86 -22.51
C ASP A 220 12.57 11.87 -22.70
N MET A 221 11.33 11.52 -22.35
CA MET A 221 10.20 12.47 -22.41
C MET A 221 10.31 13.58 -21.35
N THR A 222 11.29 13.51 -20.44
CA THR A 222 11.67 14.59 -19.52
C THR A 222 12.93 15.32 -19.94
N GLN A 223 13.53 14.97 -21.07
CA GLN A 223 14.69 15.66 -21.65
C GLN A 223 14.15 16.72 -22.66
N PRO A 224 14.44 18.03 -22.48
CA PRO A 224 13.87 19.09 -23.32
C PRO A 224 14.19 19.00 -24.81
N ALA A 225 15.40 18.62 -25.19
CA ALA A 225 15.79 18.42 -26.58
C ALA A 225 15.10 17.24 -27.27
N HIS A 226 14.93 16.11 -26.56
CA HIS A 226 14.23 14.92 -27.05
C HIS A 226 12.76 15.22 -27.39
N VAL A 227 12.16 16.18 -26.71
CA VAL A 227 10.75 16.58 -26.91
C VAL A 227 10.57 17.86 -27.70
N ARG A 228 11.67 18.49 -28.16
CA ARG A 228 11.64 19.75 -28.94
C ARG A 228 12.30 19.60 -30.31
N ASN A 229 12.45 18.37 -30.80
CA ASN A 229 13.03 18.09 -32.11
C ASN A 229 14.41 18.78 -32.27
N ASP A 230 15.25 18.65 -31.25
CA ASP A 230 16.59 19.26 -31.22
C ASP A 230 17.61 18.14 -31.25
N ALA A 231 18.20 17.90 -32.41
CA ALA A 231 19.11 16.77 -32.62
C ALA A 231 20.48 16.94 -31.94
N HIS A 232 20.89 18.18 -31.63
CA HIS A 232 22.21 18.59 -31.11
C HIS A 232 23.36 17.61 -31.37
N PRO A 233 23.73 17.32 -32.65
CA PRO A 233 24.66 16.26 -33.06
C PRO A 233 26.12 16.45 -32.64
N LYS A 234 26.43 17.35 -31.71
CA LYS A 234 27.80 17.57 -31.21
C LYS A 234 27.88 17.71 -29.68
N TYR A 235 26.98 18.46 -29.06
CA TYR A 235 26.98 18.76 -27.62
C TYR A 235 25.59 19.23 -27.16
N GLU A 236 25.06 18.69 -26.06
CA GLU A 236 23.89 19.21 -25.33
C GLU A 236 24.31 19.51 -23.88
N ILE A 237 24.05 20.74 -23.43
CA ILE A 237 24.58 21.27 -22.17
C ILE A 237 23.84 20.69 -20.95
N THR A 238 22.56 20.38 -21.09
CA THR A 238 21.72 19.77 -20.05
C THR A 238 22.24 18.40 -19.64
N GLU A 239 22.60 17.58 -20.62
CA GLU A 239 23.06 16.20 -20.44
C GLU A 239 24.50 16.15 -19.93
N THR A 240 25.40 16.91 -20.57
CA THR A 240 26.83 16.90 -20.22
C THR A 240 27.13 17.54 -18.86
N ALA A 241 26.23 18.39 -18.35
CA ALA A 241 26.33 18.98 -17.02
C ALA A 241 25.97 18.00 -15.90
N VAL A 242 25.09 17.03 -16.16
CA VAL A 242 24.61 16.09 -15.15
C VAL A 242 25.51 14.85 -15.11
N LYS A 243 26.52 14.88 -14.24
CA LYS A 243 27.41 13.74 -13.97
C LYS A 243 27.07 13.06 -12.64
N ASN A 244 27.54 11.80 -12.45
CA ASN A 244 27.28 10.91 -11.30
C ASN A 244 27.26 11.56 -9.88
N ARG A 245 28.03 12.63 -9.66
CA ARG A 245 28.07 13.34 -8.35
C ARG A 245 26.87 14.27 -8.10
N ILE A 246 26.20 14.71 -9.17
CA ILE A 246 24.99 15.54 -9.13
C ILE A 246 23.76 14.63 -9.03
N LEU A 247 23.74 13.51 -9.78
CA LEU A 247 22.69 12.48 -9.75
C LEU A 247 22.33 12.04 -8.33
N SER A 248 23.31 11.61 -7.54
CA SER A 248 23.12 11.17 -6.15
C SER A 248 22.54 12.26 -5.21
N ARG A 249 22.73 13.55 -5.52
CA ARG A 249 22.15 14.68 -4.77
C ARG A 249 20.77 15.10 -5.26
N ASN A 250 20.48 14.90 -6.55
CA ASN A 250 19.21 15.27 -7.17
C ASN A 250 18.15 14.18 -6.92
N ILE A 251 18.57 12.91 -6.89
CA ILE A 251 17.72 11.75 -6.62
C ILE A 251 17.25 11.67 -5.16
N THR A 252 18.09 12.09 -4.20
CA THR A 252 17.83 11.97 -2.75
C THR A 252 17.06 13.14 -2.13
N LYS A 253 16.81 14.22 -2.87
CA LYS A 253 16.11 15.42 -2.39
C LYS A 253 14.68 15.50 -2.92
N MET A 254 13.87 14.48 -2.66
CA MET A 254 12.41 14.60 -2.77
C MET A 254 11.93 15.42 -1.57
N PRO A 255 11.32 16.60 -1.76
CA PRO A 255 9.99 16.76 -2.37
C PRO A 255 9.89 18.01 -3.28
N ARG A 256 8.74 18.19 -3.98
CA ARG A 256 8.31 19.37 -4.79
C ARG A 256 8.20 19.21 -6.30
N LEU A 257 7.36 18.27 -6.72
CA LEU A 257 6.57 18.43 -7.96
C LEU A 257 5.10 18.42 -7.58
N ASP A 258 4.72 19.33 -6.69
CA ASP A 258 3.40 19.45 -6.05
C ASP A 258 2.27 19.86 -7.03
N GLY A 259 2.48 19.72 -8.34
CA GLY A 259 1.50 20.01 -9.39
C GLY A 259 1.51 19.02 -10.56
N LEU A 260 2.24 17.90 -10.44
CA LEU A 260 2.37 16.91 -11.50
C LEU A 260 1.86 15.58 -10.97
N LEU A 261 0.54 15.46 -10.89
CA LEU A 261 -0.11 14.18 -10.64
C LEU A 261 0.09 13.36 -11.91
N LEU A 262 1.09 12.46 -11.90
CA LEU A 262 1.35 11.60 -13.05
C LEU A 262 0.10 10.79 -13.45
N ASP A 263 -0.83 10.58 -12.52
CA ASP A 263 -2.12 9.95 -12.78
C ASP A 263 -3.03 10.74 -13.73
N ASP A 264 -2.84 12.06 -13.85
CA ASP A 264 -3.56 12.91 -14.80
C ASP A 264 -3.10 12.69 -16.25
N TYR A 265 -1.93 12.06 -16.46
CA TYR A 265 -1.43 11.72 -17.79
C TYR A 265 -1.99 10.40 -18.33
N GLY A 266 -3.08 9.91 -17.74
CA GLY A 266 -3.81 8.75 -18.24
C GLY A 266 -3.36 7.42 -17.63
N SER A 267 -3.97 6.35 -18.12
CA SER A 267 -3.85 5.00 -17.57
C SER A 267 -2.86 4.12 -18.34
N THR A 268 -2.24 4.63 -19.41
CA THR A 268 -1.29 3.88 -20.23
C THR A 268 0.08 4.57 -20.33
N ILE A 269 1.14 3.80 -20.61
CA ILE A 269 2.52 4.23 -20.81
C ILE A 269 2.57 5.18 -22.01
N ASN A 270 1.80 4.96 -23.08
CA ASN A 270 1.74 5.91 -24.20
C ASN A 270 1.17 7.26 -23.76
N GLN A 271 0.07 7.27 -23.01
CA GLN A 271 -0.51 8.52 -22.50
C GLN A 271 0.46 9.22 -21.53
N LEU A 272 1.15 8.45 -20.69
CA LEU A 272 2.20 8.94 -19.81
C LEU A 272 3.34 9.60 -20.59
N MET A 273 3.87 8.95 -21.64
CA MET A 273 4.93 9.50 -22.50
C MET A 273 4.48 10.80 -23.18
N VAL A 274 3.27 10.83 -23.74
CA VAL A 274 2.72 12.03 -24.40
C VAL A 274 2.53 13.18 -23.40
N GLY A 275 1.99 12.89 -22.22
CA GLY A 275 1.79 13.88 -21.15
C GLY A 275 3.10 14.46 -20.64
N LEU A 276 4.10 13.60 -20.39
CA LEU A 276 5.45 14.02 -20.00
C LEU A 276 6.09 14.88 -21.09
N ALA A 277 6.07 14.42 -22.34
CA ALA A 277 6.68 15.16 -23.45
C ALA A 277 6.03 16.54 -23.62
N THR A 278 4.71 16.59 -23.55
CA THR A 278 3.94 17.85 -23.63
C THR A 278 4.34 18.80 -22.51
N TRP A 279 4.39 18.31 -21.27
CA TRP A 279 4.74 19.13 -20.13
C TRP A 279 6.18 19.62 -20.21
N THR A 280 7.13 18.74 -20.51
CA THR A 280 8.55 19.09 -20.65
C THR A 280 8.75 20.11 -21.77
N ASN A 281 8.14 19.87 -22.94
CA ASN A 281 8.18 20.78 -24.08
C ASN A 281 7.65 22.17 -23.69
N GLN A 282 6.54 22.27 -22.97
CA GLN A 282 5.93 23.54 -22.60
C GLN A 282 6.72 24.34 -21.55
N ASN A 283 7.52 23.66 -20.72
CA ASN A 283 8.13 24.26 -19.54
C ASN A 283 9.65 24.44 -19.64
N PHE A 284 10.33 23.77 -20.57
CA PHE A 284 11.78 23.85 -20.70
C PHE A 284 12.20 24.20 -22.13
N TYR A 285 13.34 24.88 -22.23
CA TYR A 285 14.01 25.12 -23.50
C TYR A 285 15.05 24.01 -23.73
N SER A 286 15.31 23.69 -24.98
CA SER A 286 16.59 23.09 -25.39
C SER A 286 17.50 24.18 -25.97
N GLU A 287 18.80 23.90 -26.11
CA GLU A 287 19.78 24.92 -26.51
C GLU A 287 19.47 25.52 -27.88
N ASP A 288 19.10 24.72 -28.88
CA ASP A 288 18.91 25.20 -30.25
C ASP A 288 17.48 25.66 -30.55
N THR A 289 16.52 25.34 -29.67
CA THR A 289 15.09 25.67 -29.85
C THR A 289 14.62 26.87 -29.02
N LEU A 290 15.54 27.53 -28.32
CA LEU A 290 15.28 28.73 -27.55
C LEU A 290 14.75 29.84 -28.47
N ALA A 291 13.54 30.31 -28.20
CA ALA A 291 12.89 31.37 -28.95
C ALA A 291 12.04 32.25 -28.03
N ASP A 292 11.87 33.51 -28.40
CA ASP A 292 10.92 34.42 -27.78
C ASP A 292 10.37 35.39 -28.83
N THR A 293 9.06 35.40 -28.98
CA THR A 293 8.39 36.17 -30.03
C THR A 293 8.41 37.68 -29.75
N GLN A 294 8.34 38.10 -28.47
CA GLN A 294 8.29 39.52 -28.10
C GLN A 294 9.68 40.18 -28.11
N LEU A 295 10.71 39.41 -27.77
CA LEU A 295 12.11 39.82 -27.77
C LEU A 295 12.80 39.58 -29.13
N GLU A 296 12.05 39.10 -30.13
CA GLU A 296 12.54 38.75 -31.48
C GLU A 296 13.70 37.74 -31.47
N VAL A 297 13.75 36.87 -30.45
CA VAL A 297 14.74 35.79 -30.34
C VAL A 297 14.28 34.61 -31.18
N LYS A 298 15.13 34.19 -32.12
CA LYS A 298 14.86 33.06 -33.02
C LYS A 298 15.64 31.82 -32.60
N PRO A 299 15.10 30.61 -32.84
CA PRO A 299 15.82 29.37 -32.57
C PRO A 299 17.08 29.28 -33.42
N ARG A 300 18.13 28.68 -32.88
CA ARG A 300 19.46 28.59 -33.51
C ARG A 300 19.49 27.59 -34.66
N ASN A 301 18.71 26.51 -34.56
CA ASN A 301 18.56 25.53 -35.64
C ASN A 301 17.71 26.05 -36.82
N GLY A 302 17.04 27.20 -36.66
CA GLY A 302 16.23 27.82 -37.71
C GLY A 302 14.87 27.16 -37.95
N GLU A 303 14.47 26.22 -37.10
CA GLU A 303 13.15 25.59 -37.11
C GLU A 303 12.04 26.59 -36.70
N ILE A 304 10.78 26.15 -36.80
CA ILE A 304 9.63 26.94 -36.36
C ILE A 304 9.73 27.16 -34.84
N PRO A 305 9.65 28.41 -34.34
CA PRO A 305 9.75 28.67 -32.91
C PRO A 305 8.56 28.07 -32.17
N TYR A 306 8.84 27.34 -31.10
CA TYR A 306 7.82 26.88 -30.15
C TYR A 306 7.16 28.07 -29.45
N SER A 307 5.85 27.97 -29.22
CA SER A 307 5.07 29.01 -28.56
C SER A 307 5.26 29.07 -27.04
N SER A 308 5.89 28.05 -26.44
CA SER A 308 6.19 27.95 -25.01
C SER A 308 7.48 27.14 -24.79
N PRO A 309 8.23 27.39 -23.71
CA PRO A 309 8.15 28.59 -22.88
C PRO A 309 8.52 29.87 -23.65
N GLN A 310 8.19 31.05 -23.12
CA GLN A 310 8.60 32.36 -23.65
C GLN A 310 9.28 33.17 -22.54
N LEU A 311 10.45 33.76 -22.82
CA LEU A 311 11.23 34.56 -21.86
C LEU A 311 10.45 35.78 -21.37
N SER A 312 9.64 36.36 -22.24
CA SER A 312 8.75 37.49 -21.95
C SER A 312 7.70 37.19 -20.87
N ASN A 313 7.41 35.90 -20.62
CA ASN A 313 6.48 35.46 -19.59
C ASN A 313 7.17 34.99 -18.29
N MET A 314 8.50 35.12 -18.20
CA MET A 314 9.30 34.64 -17.05
C MET A 314 9.79 35.77 -16.16
N ASP A 315 10.13 35.43 -14.91
CA ASP A 315 10.69 36.38 -13.95
C ASP A 315 12.13 36.71 -14.30
N LYS A 316 12.37 37.95 -14.73
CA LYS A 316 13.70 38.46 -15.07
C LYS A 316 14.40 39.06 -13.85
N LYS A 317 15.58 38.54 -13.50
CA LYS A 317 16.43 39.02 -12.40
C LYS A 317 17.85 39.27 -12.86
N VAL A 318 18.65 39.97 -12.05
CA VAL A 318 20.09 40.11 -12.26
C VAL A 318 20.82 39.14 -11.32
N THR A 319 21.46 38.13 -11.89
CA THR A 319 22.20 37.10 -11.15
C THR A 319 23.62 37.01 -11.71
N ASP A 320 24.62 37.07 -10.84
CA ASP A 320 26.04 37.04 -11.22
C ASP A 320 26.42 38.02 -12.34
N LYS A 321 25.80 39.21 -12.34
CA LYS A 321 25.95 40.30 -13.34
C LYS A 321 25.30 40.06 -14.69
N PHE A 322 24.56 38.97 -14.86
CA PHE A 322 23.78 38.68 -16.07
C PHE A 322 22.30 38.89 -15.82
N TYR A 323 21.56 39.25 -16.88
CA TYR A 323 20.10 39.11 -16.83
C TYR A 323 19.75 37.63 -16.97
N THR A 324 18.99 37.10 -16.03
CA THR A 324 18.60 35.70 -15.93
C THR A 324 17.10 35.59 -15.80
N TRP A 325 16.51 34.66 -16.53
CA TRP A 325 15.08 34.36 -16.50
C TRP A 325 14.84 33.10 -15.68
N TYR A 326 13.86 33.17 -14.78
CA TYR A 326 13.51 32.12 -13.85
C TYR A 326 12.09 31.62 -14.10
N GLN A 327 11.90 30.33 -13.85
CA GLN A 327 10.58 29.70 -13.77
C GLN A 327 10.45 29.00 -12.42
N THR A 328 9.24 29.04 -11.85
CA THR A 328 8.98 28.45 -10.53
C THR A 328 8.31 27.09 -10.68
N PHE A 329 8.87 26.07 -10.02
CA PHE A 329 8.32 24.71 -9.93
C PHE A 329 8.18 24.33 -8.46
N GLY A 330 6.96 24.01 -7.99
CA GLY A 330 6.73 23.63 -6.58
C GLY A 330 7.23 24.68 -5.58
N GLY A 331 7.14 25.97 -5.92
CA GLY A 331 7.65 27.08 -5.10
C GLY A 331 9.18 27.22 -5.09
N VAL A 332 9.91 26.47 -5.93
CA VAL A 332 11.35 26.60 -6.13
C VAL A 332 11.62 27.33 -7.44
N GLU A 333 12.37 28.42 -7.39
CA GLU A 333 12.80 29.14 -8.58
C GLU A 333 13.97 28.42 -9.25
N VAL A 334 13.81 28.11 -10.54
CA VAL A 334 14.82 27.44 -11.37
C VAL A 334 15.26 28.40 -12.47
N PRO A 335 16.58 28.64 -12.63
CA PRO A 335 17.08 29.47 -13.71
C PRO A 335 16.98 28.73 -15.05
N MET A 336 16.38 29.40 -16.04
CA MET A 336 16.11 28.82 -17.35
C MET A 336 17.17 29.26 -18.37
N VAL A 337 17.39 30.57 -18.47
CA VAL A 337 18.22 31.18 -19.52
C VAL A 337 18.93 32.40 -18.96
N ARG A 338 20.16 32.67 -19.39
CA ARG A 338 20.83 33.97 -19.18
C ARG A 338 21.16 34.67 -20.49
N LEU A 339 21.18 36.00 -20.44
CA LEU A 339 21.65 36.85 -21.54
C LEU A 339 23.13 37.15 -21.33
N GLU A 340 23.95 36.68 -22.24
CA GLU A 340 25.36 37.04 -22.33
C GLU A 340 25.57 38.11 -23.38
N SER A 341 26.15 39.25 -22.98
CA SER A 341 26.50 40.28 -23.94
C SER A 341 27.79 39.95 -24.66
N GLY A 342 27.67 39.66 -25.96
CA GLY A 342 28.81 39.43 -26.83
C GLY A 342 29.36 40.72 -27.42
N TYR A 343 30.55 40.63 -28.04
CA TYR A 343 31.21 41.77 -28.70
C TYR A 343 30.47 42.27 -29.95
N VAL A 344 29.62 41.42 -30.54
CA VAL A 344 28.93 41.69 -31.81
C VAL A 344 27.42 41.49 -31.68
N TYR A 345 26.98 40.47 -30.93
CA TYR A 345 25.57 40.20 -30.66
C TYR A 345 25.43 39.65 -29.24
N ASP A 346 24.32 39.99 -28.57
CA ASP A 346 23.95 39.33 -27.33
C ASP A 346 23.45 37.90 -27.64
N SER A 347 23.69 36.96 -26.73
CA SER A 347 23.27 35.57 -26.86
C SER A 347 22.51 35.11 -25.63
N TYR A 348 21.36 34.49 -25.86
CA TYR A 348 20.62 33.75 -24.84
C TYR A 348 21.20 32.35 -24.75
N VAL A 349 21.59 31.93 -23.55
CA VAL A 349 22.28 30.66 -23.30
C VAL A 349 21.70 29.93 -22.11
N ILE A 350 21.66 28.60 -22.22
CA ILE A 350 21.48 27.68 -21.08
C ILE A 350 22.88 27.24 -20.68
N THR A 351 23.24 27.44 -19.42
CA THR A 351 24.60 27.16 -18.93
C THR A 351 24.61 25.84 -18.18
N ALA A 352 25.79 25.23 -18.01
CA ALA A 352 25.91 23.95 -17.32
C ALA A 352 25.36 23.99 -15.87
N ASP A 353 25.49 25.12 -15.17
CA ASP A 353 24.91 25.31 -13.84
C ASP A 353 23.39 25.49 -13.85
N PHE A 354 22.81 26.00 -14.93
CA PHE A 354 21.34 26.09 -15.10
C PHE A 354 20.76 24.73 -15.46
N ALA A 355 21.39 24.03 -16.41
CA ALA A 355 21.14 22.63 -16.73
C ALA A 355 21.09 21.74 -15.47
N THR A 356 22.12 21.85 -14.62
CA THR A 356 22.18 21.17 -13.31
C THR A 356 20.97 21.49 -12.43
N GLN A 357 20.51 22.75 -12.45
CA GLN A 357 19.37 23.18 -11.66
C GLN A 357 18.04 22.69 -12.22
N GLN A 358 17.88 22.71 -13.54
CA GLN A 358 16.72 22.15 -14.24
C GLN A 358 16.59 20.64 -13.98
N ALA A 359 17.72 19.94 -13.89
CA ALA A 359 17.77 18.52 -13.55
C ALA A 359 17.24 18.20 -12.14
N PHE A 360 17.13 19.16 -11.21
CA PHE A 360 16.42 18.95 -9.93
C PHE A 360 14.91 18.77 -10.12
N VAL A 361 14.36 19.18 -11.26
CA VAL A 361 12.95 18.98 -11.61
C VAL A 361 12.80 17.76 -12.52
N LEU A 362 13.62 17.66 -13.56
CA LEU A 362 13.46 16.67 -14.63
C LEU A 362 13.82 15.24 -14.21
N ILE A 363 14.86 15.04 -13.40
CA ILE A 363 15.28 13.68 -12.98
C ILE A 363 14.27 13.06 -12.00
N PRO A 364 13.79 13.76 -10.95
CA PRO A 364 12.74 13.20 -10.10
C PRO A 364 11.45 12.89 -10.86
N LEU A 365 11.10 13.70 -11.86
CA LEU A 365 9.99 13.44 -12.75
C LEU A 365 10.21 12.15 -13.57
N ALA A 366 11.41 11.97 -14.14
CA ALA A 366 11.78 10.75 -14.86
C ALA A 366 11.64 9.53 -13.96
N VAL A 367 12.25 9.54 -12.77
CA VAL A 367 12.16 8.44 -11.79
C VAL A 367 10.71 8.13 -11.41
N ALA A 368 9.88 9.15 -11.17
CA ALA A 368 8.47 8.95 -10.85
C ALA A 368 7.72 8.28 -12.01
N ALA A 369 7.96 8.75 -13.24
CA ALA A 369 7.36 8.20 -14.45
C ALA A 369 7.79 6.75 -14.71
N THR A 370 9.08 6.45 -14.61
CA THR A 370 9.61 5.10 -14.82
C THR A 370 9.18 4.12 -13.72
N THR A 371 9.07 4.57 -12.46
CA THR A 371 8.43 3.78 -11.38
C THR A 371 6.96 3.49 -11.70
N ARG A 372 6.21 4.44 -12.28
CA ARG A 372 4.83 4.22 -12.75
C ARG A 372 4.77 3.24 -13.93
N THR A 373 5.71 3.33 -14.87
CA THR A 373 5.86 2.39 -15.99
C THR A 373 6.01 0.95 -15.51
N MET A 374 6.80 0.71 -14.45
CA MET A 374 6.91 -0.62 -13.85
C MET A 374 5.57 -1.15 -13.30
N ASN A 375 4.81 -0.30 -12.61
CA ASN A 375 3.48 -0.66 -12.09
C ASN A 375 2.47 -0.99 -13.22
N LEU A 376 2.55 -0.29 -14.35
CA LEU A 376 1.74 -0.56 -15.54
C LEU A 376 2.21 -1.83 -16.29
N PHE A 377 3.51 -2.14 -16.24
CA PHE A 377 4.09 -3.31 -16.90
C PHE A 377 3.76 -4.62 -16.19
N PHE A 378 3.92 -4.71 -14.86
CA PHE A 378 3.71 -5.98 -14.15
C PHE A 378 2.22 -6.33 -14.08
N PRO A 379 1.81 -7.56 -14.43
CA PRO A 379 0.42 -7.97 -14.38
C PRO A 379 -0.08 -8.11 -12.94
N THR A 380 -1.39 -7.91 -12.77
CA THR A 380 -2.13 -8.19 -11.55
C THR A 380 -2.51 -9.67 -11.54
N LEU A 381 -1.76 -10.46 -10.77
CA LEU A 381 -1.99 -11.90 -10.60
C LEU A 381 -2.62 -12.15 -9.23
N ASP A 382 -3.63 -13.01 -9.19
CA ASP A 382 -4.37 -13.38 -7.99
C ASP A 382 -4.44 -14.91 -7.86
N MET A 383 -4.10 -15.43 -6.68
CA MET A 383 -4.13 -16.87 -6.38
C MET A 383 -5.26 -17.15 -5.39
N LYS A 384 -6.27 -17.88 -5.85
CA LYS A 384 -7.37 -18.34 -5.00
C LYS A 384 -7.21 -19.82 -4.71
N GLN A 385 -7.17 -20.17 -3.43
CA GLN A 385 -7.15 -21.56 -3.01
C GLN A 385 -8.52 -22.04 -2.56
N MET A 386 -8.78 -23.33 -2.72
CA MET A 386 -9.98 -24.02 -2.29
C MET A 386 -9.56 -25.31 -1.62
N ILE A 387 -9.93 -25.46 -0.35
CA ILE A 387 -9.68 -26.67 0.44
C ILE A 387 -11.03 -27.27 0.79
N THR A 388 -11.21 -28.55 0.46
CA THR A 388 -12.50 -29.24 0.64
C THR A 388 -12.28 -30.50 1.47
N GLU A 389 -12.98 -30.61 2.60
CA GLU A 389 -13.04 -31.84 3.39
C GLU A 389 -13.75 -32.93 2.58
N VAL A 390 -13.14 -34.10 2.51
CA VAL A 390 -13.64 -35.29 1.81
C VAL A 390 -13.59 -36.49 2.75
N GLU A 391 -14.38 -37.51 2.46
CA GLU A 391 -14.31 -38.78 3.18
C GLU A 391 -12.89 -39.37 3.08
N PRO A 392 -12.28 -39.80 4.20
CA PRO A 392 -10.95 -40.42 4.17
C PRO A 392 -10.95 -41.74 3.43
N ASP A 393 -9.85 -42.03 2.73
CA ASP A 393 -9.64 -43.36 2.12
C ASP A 393 -9.53 -44.45 3.21
N ASP A 394 -10.26 -45.56 3.05
CA ASP A 394 -10.38 -46.63 4.04
C ASP A 394 -9.00 -47.15 4.51
N ASP A 395 -8.06 -47.33 3.59
CA ASP A 395 -6.71 -47.83 3.88
C ASP A 395 -5.91 -46.85 4.77
N ILE A 396 -6.05 -45.55 4.53
CA ILE A 396 -5.34 -44.49 5.29
C ILE A 396 -5.99 -44.30 6.66
N LEU A 397 -7.33 -44.36 6.73
CA LEU A 397 -8.07 -44.34 7.99
C LEU A 397 -7.64 -45.50 8.89
N GLU A 398 -7.57 -46.72 8.34
CA GLU A 398 -7.08 -47.89 9.08
C GLU A 398 -5.64 -47.70 9.59
N GLU A 399 -4.76 -47.12 8.77
CA GLU A 399 -3.38 -46.83 9.17
C GLU A 399 -3.33 -45.81 10.33
N ALA A 400 -4.11 -44.73 10.24
CA ALA A 400 -4.18 -43.69 11.26
C ALA A 400 -4.64 -44.25 12.61
N LEU A 401 -5.73 -45.04 12.61
CA LEU A 401 -6.25 -45.69 13.81
C LEU A 401 -5.22 -46.66 14.42
N LYS A 402 -4.52 -47.45 13.59
CA LYS A 402 -3.43 -48.34 14.05
C LYS A 402 -2.26 -47.57 14.67
N LYS A 403 -1.98 -46.36 14.20
CA LYS A 403 -0.95 -45.45 14.74
C LYS A 403 -1.43 -44.64 15.95
N GLY A 404 -2.68 -44.81 16.39
CA GLY A 404 -3.24 -44.21 17.60
C GLY A 404 -3.94 -42.88 17.40
N ALA A 405 -4.41 -42.58 16.19
CA ALA A 405 -5.43 -41.55 15.97
C ALA A 405 -6.80 -42.06 16.45
N GLU A 406 -7.66 -41.15 16.91
CA GLU A 406 -9.07 -41.46 17.23
C GLU A 406 -9.98 -41.18 16.02
N GLU A 407 -9.63 -40.16 15.24
CA GLU A 407 -10.33 -39.73 14.02
C GLU A 407 -9.30 -39.34 12.96
N LEU A 408 -9.69 -39.39 11.68
CA LEU A 408 -8.92 -38.87 10.56
C LEU A 408 -9.81 -37.97 9.70
N LYS A 409 -9.34 -36.77 9.39
CA LYS A 409 -9.94 -35.91 8.37
C LYS A 409 -9.07 -35.89 7.12
N GLN A 410 -9.68 -35.83 5.95
CA GLN A 410 -9.01 -35.77 4.66
C GLN A 410 -9.47 -34.53 3.90
N PHE A 411 -8.52 -33.84 3.26
CA PHE A 411 -8.78 -32.59 2.53
C PHE A 411 -8.17 -32.64 1.15
N THR A 412 -8.94 -32.27 0.14
CA THR A 412 -8.40 -31.98 -1.20
C THR A 412 -8.02 -30.51 -1.28
N TYR A 413 -6.91 -30.21 -1.96
CA TYR A 413 -6.39 -28.86 -2.10
C TYR A 413 -6.29 -28.48 -3.58
N ASP A 414 -7.00 -27.44 -3.96
CA ASP A 414 -6.91 -26.82 -5.28
C ASP A 414 -6.48 -25.36 -5.16
N ALA A 415 -5.83 -24.83 -6.20
CA ALA A 415 -5.49 -23.43 -6.31
C ALA A 415 -5.58 -22.98 -7.77
N THR A 416 -6.15 -21.79 -7.97
CA THR A 416 -6.31 -21.15 -9.27
C THR A 416 -5.60 -19.79 -9.29
N LEU A 417 -4.60 -19.67 -10.14
CA LEU A 417 -3.91 -18.44 -10.48
C LEU A 417 -4.58 -17.76 -11.68
N SER A 418 -5.05 -16.53 -11.48
CA SER A 418 -5.73 -15.74 -12.50
C SER A 418 -5.01 -14.42 -12.77
N HIS A 419 -4.93 -14.01 -14.04
CA HIS A 419 -4.57 -12.65 -14.42
C HIS A 419 -5.83 -11.78 -14.48
N LEU A 420 -5.91 -10.79 -13.59
CA LEU A 420 -7.00 -9.81 -13.50
C LEU A 420 -6.80 -8.66 -14.49
N VAL A 421 -6.87 -8.96 -15.80
CA VAL A 421 -6.57 -8.03 -16.90
C VAL A 421 -7.42 -6.74 -16.88
N GLU A 422 -8.58 -6.78 -16.24
CA GLU A 422 -9.42 -5.61 -15.97
C GLU A 422 -8.76 -4.56 -15.05
N ASN A 423 -7.71 -4.95 -14.32
CA ASN A 423 -6.91 -4.06 -13.49
C ASN A 423 -5.62 -3.59 -14.18
N ASP A 424 -5.33 -4.08 -15.38
CA ASP A 424 -4.07 -3.83 -16.09
C ASP A 424 -4.33 -3.20 -17.47
N PRO A 425 -4.40 -1.85 -17.56
CA PRO A 425 -4.72 -1.15 -18.80
C PRO A 425 -3.76 -1.49 -19.96
N GLU A 426 -2.46 -1.60 -19.71
CA GLU A 426 -1.48 -1.96 -20.74
C GLU A 426 -1.77 -3.32 -21.36
N TRP A 427 -2.00 -4.31 -20.51
CA TRP A 427 -2.28 -5.68 -20.92
C TRP A 427 -3.58 -5.78 -21.73
N ARG A 428 -4.57 -4.96 -21.38
CA ARG A 428 -5.83 -4.87 -22.13
C ARG A 428 -5.64 -4.23 -23.51
N VAL A 429 -4.83 -3.17 -23.61
CA VAL A 429 -4.59 -2.47 -24.88
C VAL A 429 -3.91 -3.39 -25.90
N VAL A 430 -3.00 -4.25 -25.45
CA VAL A 430 -2.32 -5.23 -26.32
C VAL A 430 -3.06 -6.56 -26.46
N ASP A 431 -4.24 -6.71 -25.84
CA ASP A 431 -5.05 -7.94 -25.81
C ASP A 431 -4.28 -9.18 -25.31
N PHE A 432 -3.45 -9.00 -24.28
CA PHE A 432 -2.72 -10.09 -23.64
C PHE A 432 -3.40 -10.51 -22.33
N LYS A 433 -3.77 -11.79 -22.26
CA LYS A 433 -4.16 -12.47 -21.02
C LYS A 433 -3.14 -13.56 -20.70
N ILE A 434 -2.83 -13.74 -19.42
CA ILE A 434 -1.90 -14.78 -18.97
C ILE A 434 -2.72 -15.98 -18.47
N ASN A 435 -2.42 -17.16 -19.00
CA ASN A 435 -2.94 -18.45 -18.57
C ASN A 435 -1.79 -19.25 -17.98
N TYR A 436 -1.50 -19.03 -16.70
CA TYR A 436 -0.26 -19.52 -16.10
C TYR A 436 -0.08 -21.04 -16.28
N ALA A 437 1.11 -21.44 -16.74
CA ALA A 437 1.52 -22.82 -16.82
C ALA A 437 2.99 -22.91 -16.41
N GLY A 438 3.29 -23.70 -15.38
CA GLY A 438 4.61 -23.71 -14.76
C GLY A 438 4.62 -24.32 -13.36
N PRO A 439 5.77 -24.25 -12.67
CA PRO A 439 5.96 -24.84 -11.35
C PRO A 439 5.35 -23.95 -10.26
N GLY A 440 4.77 -24.58 -9.26
CA GLY A 440 4.43 -23.94 -7.99
C GLY A 440 4.73 -24.86 -6.82
N GLU A 441 4.33 -24.42 -5.63
CA GLU A 441 4.65 -25.06 -4.37
C GLU A 441 3.45 -24.94 -3.42
N ILE A 442 3.30 -25.91 -2.52
CA ILE A 442 2.40 -25.79 -1.36
C ILE A 442 3.26 -25.72 -0.11
N TRP A 443 2.91 -24.78 0.76
CA TRP A 443 3.60 -24.49 1.99
C TRP A 443 2.66 -24.60 3.18
N THR A 444 3.23 -24.95 4.33
CA THR A 444 2.57 -24.88 5.62
C THR A 444 3.22 -23.85 6.52
N VAL A 445 2.42 -23.24 7.39
CA VAL A 445 2.87 -22.39 8.50
C VAL A 445 2.50 -23.06 9.80
N LYS A 446 3.52 -23.35 10.63
CA LYS A 446 3.38 -23.92 11.97
C LYS A 446 3.96 -22.93 12.98
N GLY A 447 3.09 -22.20 13.68
CA GLY A 447 3.52 -21.05 14.48
C GLY A 447 4.18 -19.98 13.59
N ASN A 448 5.48 -19.71 13.81
CA ASN A 448 6.26 -18.76 12.98
C ASN A 448 7.14 -19.46 11.92
N LYS A 449 7.02 -20.78 11.76
CA LYS A 449 7.87 -21.55 10.86
C LYS A 449 7.13 -21.85 9.55
N HIS A 450 7.72 -21.42 8.43
CA HIS A 450 7.25 -21.75 7.09
C HIS A 450 8.01 -22.99 6.58
N GLU A 451 7.30 -24.01 6.13
CA GLU A 451 7.88 -25.24 5.59
C GLU A 451 7.24 -25.58 4.24
N LYS A 452 8.06 -25.90 3.24
CA LYS A 452 7.57 -26.39 1.95
C LYS A 452 7.08 -27.82 2.12
N LEU A 453 5.84 -28.10 1.73
CA LEU A 453 5.26 -29.44 1.76
C LEU A 453 5.57 -30.20 0.47
N CYS A 454 5.24 -29.62 -0.68
CA CYS A 454 5.52 -30.23 -1.98
C CYS A 454 5.60 -29.20 -3.11
N ASP A 455 6.15 -29.66 -4.22
CA ASP A 455 6.06 -28.97 -5.51
C ASP A 455 4.75 -29.36 -6.19
N VAL A 456 4.19 -28.48 -7.02
CA VAL A 456 2.99 -28.73 -7.83
C VAL A 456 3.20 -28.17 -9.24
N GLU A 457 2.43 -28.65 -10.20
CA GLU A 457 2.44 -28.11 -11.57
C GLU A 457 1.11 -27.45 -11.89
N PHE A 458 1.19 -26.24 -12.44
CA PHE A 458 0.05 -25.49 -12.93
C PHE A 458 -0.11 -25.63 -14.44
N LYS A 459 -1.36 -25.69 -14.90
CA LYS A 459 -1.75 -25.57 -16.31
C LYS A 459 -3.05 -24.79 -16.41
N ASP A 460 -3.07 -23.78 -17.29
CA ASP A 460 -4.18 -22.84 -17.44
C ASP A 460 -4.63 -22.22 -16.10
N GLY A 461 -3.65 -21.93 -15.24
CA GLY A 461 -3.84 -21.35 -13.92
C GLY A 461 -4.22 -22.34 -12.83
N LYS A 462 -4.44 -23.63 -13.10
CA LYS A 462 -4.89 -24.61 -12.09
C LYS A 462 -3.83 -25.64 -11.76
N ILE A 463 -3.83 -26.15 -10.53
CA ILE A 463 -3.03 -27.31 -10.17
C ILE A 463 -3.51 -28.52 -10.98
N VAL A 464 -2.59 -29.20 -11.65
CA VAL A 464 -2.89 -30.40 -12.45
C VAL A 464 -2.05 -31.61 -12.08
N ARG A 465 -0.88 -31.40 -11.45
CA ARG A 465 0.00 -32.48 -11.02
C ARG A 465 0.65 -32.17 -9.68
N TYR A 466 0.90 -33.21 -8.90
CA TYR A 466 1.55 -33.16 -7.59
C TYR A 466 2.34 -34.47 -7.37
N PRO A 467 3.32 -34.49 -6.44
CA PRO A 467 4.08 -35.69 -6.19
C PRO A 467 3.27 -36.66 -5.33
N ASP A 468 3.25 -37.92 -5.77
CA ASP A 468 2.64 -39.04 -5.07
C ASP A 468 3.33 -39.25 -3.71
N PRO A 469 2.58 -39.32 -2.60
CA PRO A 469 3.14 -39.49 -1.25
C PRO A 469 3.99 -40.74 -1.04
N LEU A 470 3.71 -41.82 -1.78
CA LEU A 470 4.36 -43.12 -1.65
C LEU A 470 5.61 -43.24 -2.52
N THR A 471 5.59 -42.69 -3.74
CA THR A 471 6.68 -42.86 -4.71
C THR A 471 7.53 -41.60 -4.91
N GLY A 472 6.97 -40.43 -4.59
CA GLY A 472 7.53 -39.12 -4.93
C GLY A 472 7.43 -38.75 -6.41
N GLU A 473 6.85 -39.60 -7.26
CA GLU A 473 6.68 -39.32 -8.69
C GLU A 473 5.51 -38.35 -8.91
N MET A 474 5.64 -37.45 -9.89
CA MET A 474 4.58 -36.49 -10.24
C MET A 474 3.41 -37.20 -10.93
N ILE A 475 2.25 -37.18 -10.30
CA ILE A 475 0.98 -37.77 -10.79
C ILE A 475 -0.07 -36.70 -11.09
N ASP A 476 -1.07 -37.04 -11.90
CA ASP A 476 -2.16 -36.14 -12.27
C ASP A 476 -3.19 -36.01 -11.14
N GLY A 477 -3.67 -34.80 -10.90
CA GLY A 477 -4.71 -34.49 -9.91
C GLY A 477 -4.36 -33.33 -9.00
N THR A 478 -5.03 -33.28 -7.86
CA THR A 478 -4.84 -32.29 -6.79
C THR A 478 -4.35 -32.99 -5.53
N PRO A 479 -3.42 -32.39 -4.77
CA PRO A 479 -2.90 -33.00 -3.56
C PRO A 479 -3.99 -33.17 -2.50
N THR A 480 -3.83 -34.23 -1.71
CA THR A 480 -4.69 -34.59 -0.61
C THR A 480 -3.89 -34.54 0.69
N PHE A 481 -4.44 -33.88 1.70
CA PHE A 481 -3.85 -33.71 3.02
C PHE A 481 -4.65 -34.46 4.08
N TRP A 482 -3.96 -34.95 5.10
CA TRP A 482 -4.55 -35.76 6.16
C TRP A 482 -4.33 -35.11 7.52
N MET A 483 -5.37 -35.04 8.33
CA MET A 483 -5.31 -34.49 9.68
C MET A 483 -5.76 -35.58 10.68
N PRO A 484 -4.82 -36.37 11.23
CA PRO A 484 -5.13 -37.29 12.32
C PRO A 484 -5.44 -36.51 13.60
N LEU A 485 -6.56 -36.85 14.23
CA LEU A 485 -7.06 -36.24 15.46
C LEU A 485 -7.03 -37.25 16.64
N GLY A 486 -7.18 -36.77 17.87
CA GLY A 486 -7.20 -37.62 19.07
C GLY A 486 -5.88 -38.29 19.44
N THR A 487 -4.74 -37.93 18.84
CA THR A 487 -3.43 -38.53 19.14
C THR A 487 -2.49 -37.65 19.98
N ASP A 488 -1.75 -38.24 20.91
CA ASP A 488 -0.70 -37.55 21.68
C ASP A 488 0.62 -37.41 20.92
N LYS A 489 0.83 -38.20 19.87
CA LYS A 489 2.06 -38.23 19.08
C LYS A 489 1.82 -37.67 17.70
N LYS A 490 2.85 -37.08 17.09
CA LYS A 490 2.79 -36.76 15.66
C LYS A 490 2.69 -38.08 14.89
N ILE A 491 1.63 -38.23 14.12
CA ILE A 491 1.44 -39.34 13.19
C ILE A 491 1.79 -38.82 11.81
N SER A 492 2.61 -39.57 11.07
CA SER A 492 2.81 -39.34 9.64
C SER A 492 2.06 -40.42 8.87
N LEU A 493 1.27 -40.01 7.88
CA LEU A 493 0.40 -40.85 7.08
C LEU A 493 0.74 -40.74 5.59
N GLY A 494 0.35 -41.76 4.83
CA GLY A 494 0.28 -41.66 3.38
C GLY A 494 1.58 -41.85 2.61
N GLY A 495 2.75 -41.94 3.25
CA GLY A 495 3.95 -42.46 2.57
C GLY A 495 5.29 -42.11 3.21
N SER A 496 6.36 -42.70 2.66
CA SER A 496 7.73 -42.52 3.17
C SER A 496 8.49 -41.38 2.49
N PHE A 497 7.97 -40.82 1.40
CA PHE A 497 8.66 -39.79 0.62
C PHE A 497 8.20 -38.37 1.00
N ILE A 498 6.89 -38.13 1.06
CA ILE A 498 6.33 -36.81 1.41
C ILE A 498 5.26 -36.98 2.49
N ASP A 499 5.39 -36.20 3.56
CA ASP A 499 4.46 -36.19 4.70
C ASP A 499 3.37 -35.12 4.46
N TYR A 500 2.22 -35.52 3.89
CA TYR A 500 1.03 -34.66 3.76
C TYR A 500 0.16 -34.63 5.03
N THR A 501 0.75 -34.97 6.17
CA THR A 501 0.08 -34.85 7.46
C THR A 501 0.13 -33.41 7.95
N ILE A 502 -1.05 -32.85 8.17
CA ILE A 502 -1.27 -31.52 8.75
C ILE A 502 -1.82 -31.66 10.17
N GLU A 503 -1.57 -30.65 11.00
CA GLU A 503 -2.09 -30.56 12.36
C GLU A 503 -3.12 -29.42 12.47
N MET A 504 -3.93 -29.45 13.53
CA MET A 504 -4.80 -28.33 13.86
C MET A 504 -4.00 -27.04 14.08
N ASP A 505 -4.58 -25.93 13.61
CA ASP A 505 -4.00 -24.58 13.58
C ASP A 505 -2.81 -24.43 12.60
N ASP A 506 -2.43 -25.47 11.85
CA ASP A 506 -1.53 -25.28 10.70
C ASP A 506 -2.26 -24.40 9.67
N ALA A 507 -1.49 -23.53 9.00
CA ALA A 507 -1.99 -22.81 7.84
C ALA A 507 -1.41 -23.38 6.55
N LEU A 508 -2.19 -23.43 5.47
CA LEU A 508 -1.72 -23.78 4.13
C LEU A 508 -1.82 -22.61 3.17
N TYR A 509 -0.85 -22.53 2.25
CA TYR A 509 -0.88 -21.60 1.13
C TYR A 509 -0.11 -22.15 -0.06
N ALA A 510 -0.54 -21.76 -1.26
CA ALA A 510 0.12 -22.07 -2.53
C ALA A 510 1.01 -20.90 -2.93
N VAL A 511 2.09 -21.23 -3.62
CA VAL A 511 3.05 -20.28 -4.17
C VAL A 511 3.26 -20.62 -5.65
N ALA A 512 3.17 -19.62 -6.52
CA ALA A 512 3.54 -19.75 -7.93
C ALA A 512 4.73 -18.83 -8.26
N HIS A 513 5.72 -19.40 -8.96
CA HIS A 513 6.91 -18.67 -9.39
C HIS A 513 6.67 -18.10 -10.80
N ALA A 514 6.00 -16.96 -10.88
CA ALA A 514 5.58 -16.30 -12.12
C ALA A 514 6.63 -15.32 -12.64
N GLY A 515 7.70 -15.83 -13.25
CA GLY A 515 8.80 -14.99 -13.75
C GLY A 515 9.57 -14.38 -12.58
N VAL A 516 9.53 -13.05 -12.43
CA VAL A 516 10.04 -12.36 -11.22
C VAL A 516 8.98 -12.17 -10.13
N GLN A 517 7.69 -12.36 -10.45
CA GLN A 517 6.63 -12.29 -9.45
C GLN A 517 6.54 -13.62 -8.67
N ILE A 518 6.33 -13.50 -7.36
CA ILE A 518 6.01 -14.62 -6.48
C ILE A 518 4.57 -14.39 -6.00
N VAL A 519 3.67 -15.27 -6.45
CA VAL A 519 2.24 -15.15 -6.16
C VAL A 519 1.85 -16.16 -5.11
N ASN A 520 1.36 -15.67 -3.98
CA ASN A 520 0.89 -16.49 -2.86
C ASN A 520 -0.64 -16.47 -2.83
N SER A 521 -1.27 -17.56 -2.40
CA SER A 521 -2.64 -17.49 -1.89
C SER A 521 -2.65 -16.91 -0.47
N GLU A 522 -3.83 -16.51 -0.01
CA GLU A 522 -4.05 -16.25 1.41
C GLU A 522 -3.84 -17.53 2.23
N HIS A 523 -3.41 -17.39 3.48
CA HIS A 523 -3.25 -18.52 4.38
C HIS A 523 -4.64 -19.07 4.76
N TYR A 524 -4.85 -20.38 4.59
CA TYR A 524 -6.02 -21.07 5.12
C TYR A 524 -5.63 -21.80 6.39
N VAL A 525 -6.23 -21.40 7.50
CA VAL A 525 -6.03 -22.02 8.80
C VAL A 525 -7.10 -23.10 8.97
N PHE A 526 -6.69 -24.30 9.34
CA PHE A 526 -7.64 -25.34 9.74
C PHE A 526 -8.25 -24.98 11.09
N GLU A 527 -9.34 -24.22 11.07
CA GLU A 527 -10.09 -23.87 12.28
C GLU A 527 -10.88 -25.07 12.78
N GLN A 528 -10.73 -25.37 14.07
CA GLN A 528 -11.80 -26.01 14.83
C GLN A 528 -12.88 -24.93 15.03
N ASN A 529 -14.17 -25.28 15.02
CA ASN A 529 -15.18 -24.38 15.60
C ASN A 529 -14.64 -23.94 16.97
N ALA A 530 -14.44 -22.64 17.18
CA ALA A 530 -13.89 -22.15 18.43
C ALA A 530 -14.75 -22.70 19.59
N PRO A 531 -14.16 -23.38 20.58
CA PRO A 531 -14.95 -23.89 21.69
C PRO A 531 -15.58 -22.71 22.40
N THR A 532 -16.88 -22.74 22.60
CA THR A 532 -17.56 -21.76 23.44
C THR A 532 -17.65 -22.32 24.85
N ILE A 533 -17.44 -21.46 25.84
CA ILE A 533 -17.59 -21.78 27.26
C ILE A 533 -18.55 -20.78 27.88
N THR A 534 -19.50 -21.27 28.66
CA THR A 534 -20.48 -20.44 29.38
C THR A 534 -20.46 -20.84 30.84
N LEU A 535 -20.20 -19.86 31.71
CA LEU A 535 -20.11 -20.01 33.15
C LEU A 535 -21.37 -19.46 33.81
N GLU A 536 -22.09 -20.33 34.50
CA GLU A 536 -23.24 -19.96 35.32
C GLU A 536 -22.92 -20.15 36.81
N ALA A 537 -23.47 -19.30 37.66
CA ALA A 537 -23.45 -19.48 39.12
C ALA A 537 -24.88 -19.66 39.63
N ASP A 538 -25.08 -20.50 40.63
CA ASP A 538 -26.41 -20.68 41.27
C ASP A 538 -26.92 -19.38 41.91
N ARG A 539 -26.01 -18.47 42.26
CA ARG A 539 -26.26 -17.12 42.75
C ARG A 539 -25.04 -16.22 42.53
N THR A 540 -25.27 -14.93 42.35
CA THR A 540 -24.21 -13.92 42.18
C THR A 540 -24.12 -12.94 43.35
N THR A 541 -25.02 -13.05 44.33
CA THR A 541 -25.00 -12.24 45.56
C THR A 541 -25.13 -13.16 46.77
N ILE A 542 -24.19 -13.04 47.71
CA ILE A 542 -24.05 -13.93 48.86
C ILE A 542 -23.66 -13.18 50.14
N MET A 543 -23.78 -13.87 51.27
CA MET A 543 -23.16 -13.44 52.53
C MET A 543 -21.76 -14.06 52.66
N PRO A 544 -20.80 -13.39 53.33
CA PRO A 544 -19.51 -13.99 53.65
C PRO A 544 -19.68 -15.33 54.39
N GLY A 545 -18.98 -16.37 53.92
CA GLY A 545 -19.05 -17.75 54.41
C GLY A 545 -20.08 -18.63 53.69
N GLU A 546 -20.83 -18.12 52.72
CA GLU A 546 -21.72 -18.93 51.88
C GLU A 546 -20.98 -19.58 50.71
N ALA A 547 -21.45 -20.78 50.35
CA ALA A 547 -20.97 -21.52 49.19
C ALA A 547 -21.74 -21.11 47.93
N VAL A 548 -21.01 -20.88 46.84
CA VAL A 548 -21.55 -20.69 45.48
C VAL A 548 -21.16 -21.88 44.63
N THR A 549 -22.12 -22.41 43.88
CA THR A 549 -21.90 -23.50 42.94
C THR A 549 -21.91 -22.96 41.52
N PHE A 550 -20.81 -23.18 40.81
CA PHE A 550 -20.59 -22.79 39.43
C PHE A 550 -20.78 -23.98 38.51
N LYS A 551 -21.41 -23.76 37.35
CA LYS A 551 -21.59 -24.76 36.30
C LYS A 551 -21.10 -24.21 34.97
N VAL A 552 -20.48 -25.08 34.20
CA VAL A 552 -19.88 -24.73 32.92
C VAL A 552 -20.46 -25.58 31.81
N GLU A 553 -21.03 -24.91 30.82
CA GLU A 553 -21.40 -25.51 29.54
C GLU A 553 -20.31 -25.23 28.50
N ILE A 554 -20.02 -26.23 27.67
CA ILE A 554 -18.97 -26.14 26.66
C ILE A 554 -19.49 -26.74 25.37
N GLU A 555 -19.48 -25.96 24.30
CA GLU A 555 -19.77 -26.44 22.95
C GLU A 555 -18.47 -26.53 22.15
N ASN A 556 -18.41 -27.47 21.20
CA ASN A 556 -17.23 -27.73 20.38
C ASN A 556 -15.93 -27.91 21.20
N ALA A 557 -16.06 -28.47 22.41
CA ALA A 557 -14.94 -28.65 23.33
C ALA A 557 -13.79 -29.40 22.63
N PRO A 558 -12.52 -28.97 22.77
CA PRO A 558 -11.40 -29.74 22.27
C PRO A 558 -11.44 -31.14 22.90
N GLU A 559 -10.94 -32.19 22.24
CA GLU A 559 -10.95 -33.54 22.85
C GLU A 559 -10.13 -33.61 24.16
N ARG A 560 -9.17 -32.68 24.34
CA ARG A 560 -8.17 -32.72 25.40
C ARG A 560 -8.01 -31.38 26.11
N TYR A 561 -9.05 -31.01 26.85
CA TYR A 561 -9.00 -29.84 27.73
C TYR A 561 -8.93 -30.21 29.21
N LYS A 562 -8.45 -29.25 29.99
CA LYS A 562 -8.77 -29.09 31.41
C LYS A 562 -9.41 -27.72 31.59
N LEU A 563 -10.25 -27.63 32.61
CA LEU A 563 -10.76 -26.37 33.10
C LEU A 563 -9.82 -25.86 34.19
N GLU A 564 -9.31 -24.65 33.99
CA GLU A 564 -8.59 -23.91 35.00
C GLU A 564 -9.54 -22.90 35.64
N TRP A 565 -9.81 -23.05 36.93
CA TRP A 565 -10.71 -22.21 37.69
C TRP A 565 -9.94 -21.25 38.59
N THR A 566 -10.32 -19.98 38.58
CA THR A 566 -9.92 -18.96 39.55
C THR A 566 -11.17 -18.31 40.12
N PHE A 567 -11.15 -17.98 41.42
CA PHE A 567 -12.34 -17.49 42.12
C PHE A 567 -12.21 -16.03 42.59
N GLY A 568 -11.04 -15.40 42.45
CA GLY A 568 -10.81 -14.01 42.83
C GLY A 568 -10.51 -13.80 44.33
N ASP A 569 -10.23 -14.86 45.07
CA ASP A 569 -9.87 -14.79 46.50
C ASP A 569 -8.44 -14.32 46.75
N GLU A 570 -7.63 -14.25 45.70
CA GLU A 570 -6.28 -13.71 45.71
C GLU A 570 -6.30 -12.32 46.37
N GLU A 571 -5.57 -12.17 47.48
CA GLU A 571 -5.37 -10.89 48.14
C GLU A 571 -4.35 -10.08 47.34
N ASP A 572 -4.37 -8.74 47.46
CA ASP A 572 -3.31 -7.85 46.94
C ASP A 572 -1.93 -8.08 47.62
N ASP A 573 -1.83 -9.05 48.53
CA ASP A 573 -0.59 -9.48 49.17
C ASP A 573 0.03 -10.65 48.37
N GLU A 574 1.13 -10.35 47.64
CA GLU A 574 1.87 -11.28 46.74
C GLU A 574 2.26 -12.64 47.35
N GLU A 575 2.15 -12.83 48.67
CA GLU A 575 2.55 -14.04 49.39
C GLU A 575 1.45 -15.12 49.53
N ASN A 576 0.18 -14.85 49.20
CA ASN A 576 -0.95 -15.77 49.41
C ASN A 576 -1.85 -16.01 48.18
N ILE A 577 -1.27 -16.05 46.98
CA ILE A 577 -2.01 -16.43 45.77
C ILE A 577 -2.36 -17.92 45.83
N LEU A 578 -3.66 -18.24 45.97
CA LEU A 578 -4.14 -19.61 45.85
C LEU A 578 -3.90 -20.09 44.40
N PRO A 579 -3.27 -21.25 44.19
CA PRO A 579 -3.05 -21.76 42.84
C PRO A 579 -4.40 -22.05 42.18
N PRO A 580 -4.51 -21.82 40.86
CA PRO A 580 -5.75 -22.11 40.14
C PRO A 580 -6.10 -23.60 40.23
N VAL A 581 -7.39 -23.89 40.33
CA VAL A 581 -7.87 -25.27 40.41
C VAL A 581 -7.98 -25.83 39.00
N ILE A 582 -7.10 -26.75 38.65
CA ILE A 582 -7.09 -27.40 37.34
C ILE A 582 -7.81 -28.75 37.44
N THR A 583 -9.00 -28.86 36.84
CA THR A 583 -9.84 -30.07 36.88
C THR A 583 -10.51 -30.35 35.52
N ARG A 584 -11.22 -31.46 35.41
CA ARG A 584 -12.19 -31.72 34.32
C ARG A 584 -13.63 -31.53 34.78
N ASP A 585 -13.84 -31.24 36.07
CA ASP A 585 -15.18 -31.07 36.62
C ASP A 585 -15.81 -29.80 36.04
N LYS A 586 -17.00 -29.97 35.45
CA LYS A 586 -17.82 -28.89 34.91
C LYS A 586 -18.63 -28.16 35.98
N GLU A 587 -18.54 -28.64 37.22
CA GLU A 587 -19.24 -28.07 38.37
C GLU A 587 -18.24 -27.92 39.52
N MET A 588 -18.21 -26.73 40.11
CA MET A 588 -17.30 -26.40 41.20
C MET A 588 -18.06 -25.65 42.28
N THR A 589 -17.73 -25.90 43.55
CA THR A 589 -18.30 -25.14 44.66
C THR A 589 -17.17 -24.43 45.41
N HIS A 590 -17.34 -23.14 45.65
CA HIS A 590 -16.38 -22.29 46.34
C HIS A 590 -17.05 -21.50 47.45
N ILE A 591 -16.36 -21.25 48.57
CA ILE A 591 -16.87 -20.51 49.73
C ILE A 591 -16.12 -19.19 49.84
N TYR A 592 -16.84 -18.07 49.72
CA TYR A 592 -16.27 -16.74 49.80
C TYR A 592 -16.32 -16.20 51.23
N GLU A 593 -15.19 -16.13 51.91
CA GLU A 593 -15.15 -15.80 53.35
C GLU A 593 -15.19 -14.30 53.67
N LYS A 594 -14.98 -13.42 52.69
CA LYS A 594 -14.84 -11.97 52.90
C LYS A 594 -15.92 -11.18 52.18
N GLU A 595 -16.13 -9.96 52.65
CA GLU A 595 -17.01 -8.97 52.03
C GLU A 595 -16.21 -8.20 50.96
N LYS A 596 -16.40 -8.59 49.69
CA LYS A 596 -15.86 -7.91 48.51
C LYS A 596 -16.58 -8.41 47.25
N GLU A 597 -16.24 -7.80 46.12
CA GLU A 597 -16.54 -8.35 44.80
C GLU A 597 -15.43 -9.31 44.37
N TYR A 598 -15.84 -10.43 43.80
CA TYR A 598 -14.98 -11.50 43.32
C TYR A 598 -15.25 -11.71 41.83
N LEU A 599 -14.19 -12.02 41.07
CA LEU A 599 -14.31 -12.43 39.68
C LEU A 599 -13.98 -13.92 39.58
N ALA A 600 -15.01 -14.75 39.49
CA ALA A 600 -14.83 -16.16 39.18
C ALA A 600 -14.59 -16.31 37.67
N ARG A 601 -13.50 -16.96 37.28
CA ARG A 601 -13.13 -17.20 35.88
C ARG A 601 -12.87 -18.69 35.68
N VAL A 602 -13.28 -19.18 34.52
CA VAL A 602 -12.95 -20.52 34.04
C VAL A 602 -12.28 -20.40 32.67
N LYS A 603 -11.22 -21.18 32.45
CA LYS A 603 -10.51 -21.26 31.17
C LYS A 603 -10.49 -22.68 30.65
N ILE A 604 -10.67 -22.85 29.34
CA ILE A 604 -10.38 -24.10 28.64
C ILE A 604 -8.90 -24.08 28.27
N ILE A 605 -8.11 -24.96 28.88
CA ILE A 605 -6.69 -25.13 28.57
C ILE A 605 -6.49 -26.40 27.75
N ASP A 606 -5.89 -26.26 26.58
CA ASP A 606 -5.34 -27.40 25.83
C ASP A 606 -4.13 -27.95 26.60
N THR A 607 -4.29 -29.15 27.15
CA THR A 607 -3.30 -29.78 28.03
C THR A 607 -1.97 -30.15 27.35
N LYS A 608 -1.92 -30.24 26.01
CA LYS A 608 -0.71 -30.60 25.27
C LYS A 608 0.09 -29.36 24.88
N ARG A 609 -0.61 -28.30 24.49
CA ARG A 609 -0.02 -27.04 23.99
C ARG A 609 0.11 -25.97 25.08
N ASN A 610 -0.50 -26.17 26.25
CA ASN A 610 -0.60 -25.20 27.33
C ASN A 610 -1.16 -23.84 26.85
N LEU A 611 -2.19 -23.92 26.00
CA LEU A 611 -2.81 -22.78 25.33
C LEU A 611 -4.24 -22.60 25.84
N GLU A 612 -4.61 -21.36 26.17
CA GLU A 612 -6.00 -20.98 26.45
C GLU A 612 -6.81 -20.99 25.15
N ARG A 613 -7.89 -21.78 25.09
CA ARG A 613 -8.75 -21.92 23.90
C ARG A 613 -10.03 -21.09 24.01
N ALA A 614 -10.54 -20.89 25.22
CA ALA A 614 -11.67 -20.02 25.53
C ALA A 614 -11.71 -19.74 27.04
N SER A 615 -12.35 -18.65 27.45
CA SER A 615 -12.60 -18.35 28.86
C SER A 615 -13.91 -17.61 29.04
N ASP A 616 -14.49 -17.74 30.23
CA ASP A 616 -15.65 -16.98 30.67
C ASP A 616 -15.51 -16.62 32.14
N SER A 617 -16.22 -15.57 32.57
CA SER A 617 -16.13 -15.06 33.94
C SER A 617 -17.43 -14.45 34.42
N ILE A 618 -17.69 -14.58 35.72
CA ILE A 618 -18.88 -14.05 36.39
C ILE A 618 -18.49 -13.32 37.68
N ASN A 619 -19.13 -12.18 37.93
CA ASN A 619 -18.93 -11.41 39.15
C ASN A 619 -19.78 -11.98 40.30
N ILE A 620 -19.16 -12.17 41.46
CA ILE A 620 -19.82 -12.57 42.70
C ILE A 620 -19.66 -11.46 43.73
N SER A 621 -20.78 -11.00 44.26
CA SER A 621 -20.88 -9.95 45.27
C SER A 621 -21.14 -10.55 46.64
N SER A 622 -20.22 -10.41 47.59
CA SER A 622 -20.39 -10.85 48.97
C SER A 622 -20.59 -9.64 49.88
N TYR A 623 -21.77 -9.49 50.50
CA TYR A 623 -22.14 -8.32 51.33
C TYR A 623 -22.82 -8.76 52.63
N MET A 624 -22.56 -8.09 53.76
CA MET A 624 -23.39 -8.25 54.97
C MET A 624 -24.68 -7.42 54.84
N GLY A 625 -25.83 -8.12 54.80
CA GLY A 625 -27.11 -7.55 54.35
C GLY A 625 -27.58 -6.25 55.01
N GLU A 626 -28.05 -5.32 54.16
CA GLU A 626 -29.45 -4.88 54.08
C GLU A 626 -29.64 -4.19 52.70
N MET A 627 -30.71 -4.54 51.97
CA MET A 627 -31.10 -4.08 50.62
C MET A 627 -30.66 -4.96 49.43
N ALA A 628 -31.39 -6.06 49.19
CA ALA A 628 -31.47 -6.71 47.88
C ALA A 628 -32.88 -6.53 47.29
N GLY A 629 -32.97 -5.86 46.13
CA GLY A 629 -34.18 -5.75 45.31
C GLY A 629 -33.97 -4.81 44.11
N PRO A 630 -34.44 -5.15 42.90
CA PRO A 630 -34.26 -4.31 41.71
C PRO A 630 -35.20 -3.10 41.74
N TRP A 631 -34.74 -1.96 41.21
CA TRP A 631 -35.55 -0.75 41.02
C TRP A 631 -35.61 -0.40 39.53
N ASP A 632 -36.82 -0.24 38.99
CA ASP A 632 -37.04 0.33 37.66
C ASP A 632 -37.31 1.83 37.78
N VAL A 633 -36.54 2.64 37.05
CA VAL A 633 -36.84 4.06 36.85
C VAL A 633 -37.31 4.22 35.40
N VAL A 634 -38.57 4.63 35.23
CA VAL A 634 -39.20 4.83 33.91
C VAL A 634 -39.25 6.32 33.61
N LEU A 635 -38.59 6.73 32.52
CA LEU A 635 -38.72 8.05 31.91
C LEU A 635 -39.57 7.91 30.64
N THR A 636 -40.59 8.74 30.50
CA THR A 636 -41.47 8.76 29.32
C THR A 636 -41.28 10.08 28.59
N ILE A 637 -40.87 10.01 27.31
CA ILE A 637 -40.77 11.15 26.40
C ILE A 637 -41.70 10.86 25.22
N GLU A 638 -42.68 11.73 24.98
CA GLU A 638 -43.55 11.65 23.80
C GLU A 638 -42.90 12.38 22.62
N GLU A 639 -42.81 11.71 21.48
CA GLU A 639 -42.10 12.17 20.28
C GLU A 639 -43.11 12.52 19.17
N GLU A 640 -43.14 13.79 18.76
CA GLU A 640 -43.89 14.25 17.58
C GLU A 640 -42.93 14.96 16.60
N SER A 641 -42.29 14.23 15.68
CA SER A 641 -42.09 14.67 14.27
C SER A 641 -40.99 13.89 13.54
N GLN A 642 -41.38 13.30 12.40
CA GLN A 642 -40.48 12.67 11.42
C GLN A 642 -39.42 13.62 10.83
N VAL A 643 -39.60 14.94 10.92
CA VAL A 643 -38.66 15.93 10.37
C VAL A 643 -37.35 15.96 11.17
N LEU A 644 -37.42 15.74 12.48
CA LEU A 644 -36.24 15.74 13.36
C LEU A 644 -35.30 14.57 13.04
N ARG A 645 -35.86 13.39 12.73
CA ARG A 645 -35.10 12.19 12.32
C ARG A 645 -34.24 12.46 11.07
N THR A 646 -34.79 13.16 10.08
CA THR A 646 -34.06 13.48 8.84
C THR A 646 -32.97 14.51 9.09
N MET A 647 -33.20 15.47 9.99
CA MET A 647 -32.20 16.47 10.37
C MET A 647 -31.04 15.88 11.18
N ILE A 648 -31.32 14.95 12.10
CA ILE A 648 -30.29 14.29 12.92
C ILE A 648 -29.38 13.41 12.07
N ILE A 649 -29.93 12.66 11.12
CA ILE A 649 -29.13 11.84 10.18
C ILE A 649 -28.23 12.74 9.32
N ALA A 650 -28.72 13.90 8.90
CA ALA A 650 -27.91 14.86 8.14
C ALA A 650 -26.80 15.50 8.98
N LEU A 651 -27.07 15.84 10.25
CA LEU A 651 -26.09 16.42 11.17
C LEU A 651 -24.99 15.41 11.56
N MET A 652 -25.37 14.17 11.84
CA MET A 652 -24.44 13.08 12.16
C MET A 652 -23.46 12.79 11.02
N LYS A 653 -23.94 12.81 9.77
CA LYS A 653 -23.08 12.65 8.58
C LYS A 653 -22.07 13.79 8.43
N VAL A 654 -22.41 15.00 8.85
CA VAL A 654 -21.49 16.15 8.85
C VAL A 654 -20.44 16.01 9.95
N ILE A 655 -20.82 15.61 11.17
CA ILE A 655 -19.88 15.46 12.28
C ILE A 655 -18.85 14.37 12.01
N ILE A 656 -19.29 13.22 11.48
CA ILE A 656 -18.42 12.08 11.20
C ILE A 656 -17.41 12.42 10.09
N ASN A 657 -17.86 13.01 8.98
CA ASN A 657 -17.00 13.31 7.85
C ASN A 657 -16.05 14.50 8.09
N VAL A 658 -16.45 15.48 8.92
CA VAL A 658 -15.68 16.71 9.10
C VAL A 658 -14.74 16.65 10.30
N PHE A 659 -15.09 15.91 11.36
CA PHE A 659 -14.31 15.90 12.59
C PHE A 659 -13.74 14.53 12.94
N ILE A 660 -14.50 13.45 12.78
CA ILE A 660 -14.08 12.14 13.32
C ILE A 660 -13.11 11.42 12.38
N ILE A 661 -13.37 11.40 11.07
CA ILE A 661 -12.46 10.77 10.09
C ILE A 661 -11.05 11.41 10.11
N PRO A 662 -10.91 12.75 10.10
CA PRO A 662 -9.58 13.38 10.17
C PRO A 662 -8.83 13.12 11.49
N ILE A 663 -9.55 12.93 12.59
CA ILE A 663 -8.96 12.60 13.90
C ILE A 663 -8.51 11.12 13.91
N ALA A 664 -9.33 10.20 13.42
CA ALA A 664 -8.97 8.78 13.32
C ALA A 664 -7.75 8.56 12.42
N GLU A 665 -7.66 9.25 11.29
CA GLU A 665 -6.49 9.24 10.40
C GLU A 665 -5.24 9.84 11.08
N ALA A 666 -5.39 10.89 11.88
CA ALA A 666 -4.29 11.49 12.64
C ALA A 666 -3.76 10.57 13.77
N PHE A 667 -4.55 9.59 14.20
CA PHE A 667 -4.16 8.56 15.17
C PHE A 667 -3.82 7.20 14.53
N GLY A 668 -3.84 7.11 13.19
CA GLY A 668 -3.39 5.93 12.45
C GLY A 668 -4.41 4.79 12.35
N GLU A 669 -5.70 5.05 12.55
CA GLU A 669 -6.76 4.08 12.34
C GLU A 669 -7.39 4.19 10.94
N ASP A 670 -7.73 3.05 10.33
CA ASP A 670 -8.36 2.97 8.99
C ASP A 670 -9.90 3.11 9.12
N PRO A 671 -10.52 4.18 8.58
CA PRO A 671 -11.95 4.45 8.77
C PRO A 671 -12.88 3.58 7.89
N GLY A 672 -12.36 2.51 7.29
CA GLY A 672 -13.10 1.57 6.46
C GLY A 672 -14.38 1.04 7.13
N ASN A 673 -15.53 1.57 6.67
CA ASN A 673 -16.91 1.12 6.87
C ASN A 673 -17.78 1.80 7.94
N MET A 674 -17.50 3.06 8.33
CA MET A 674 -18.43 3.83 9.18
C MET A 674 -19.71 4.31 8.46
N ASP A 675 -19.66 4.54 7.15
CA ASP A 675 -20.82 5.03 6.38
C ASP A 675 -21.97 4.01 6.30
N SER A 676 -21.68 2.70 6.32
CA SER A 676 -22.72 1.66 6.31
C SER A 676 -23.37 1.43 7.67
N GLN A 677 -22.71 1.81 8.78
CA GLN A 677 -23.26 1.70 10.13
C GLN A 677 -24.26 2.81 10.48
N ILE A 678 -24.27 3.90 9.72
CA ILE A 678 -25.27 4.98 9.88
C ILE A 678 -26.65 4.53 9.37
N GLU A 679 -26.68 3.63 8.39
CA GLU A 679 -27.93 3.12 7.80
C GLU A 679 -28.57 1.97 8.62
N THR A 680 -27.86 1.39 9.59
CA THR A 680 -28.38 0.30 10.44
C THR A 680 -29.08 0.77 11.72
N PHE A 681 -29.19 2.09 11.95
CA PHE A 681 -30.03 2.65 13.02
C PHE A 681 -31.52 2.45 12.70
N THR A 682 -32.08 1.33 13.17
CA THR A 682 -33.52 1.06 13.12
C THR A 682 -34.20 1.67 14.35
N PHE A 683 -34.93 2.76 14.14
CA PHE A 683 -35.86 3.28 15.15
C PHE A 683 -37.12 2.41 15.16
N VAL A 684 -37.37 1.70 16.25
CA VAL A 684 -38.64 1.03 16.53
C VAL A 684 -39.19 1.58 17.85
N GLY A 685 -40.24 2.41 17.76
CA GLY A 685 -41.16 2.76 18.87
C GLY A 685 -40.56 3.21 20.20
N THR A 686 -40.48 4.54 20.39
CA THR A 686 -40.61 5.31 21.66
C THR A 686 -40.41 4.58 23.00
N THR A 687 -39.24 4.00 23.25
CA THR A 687 -38.69 3.80 24.61
C THR A 687 -37.16 3.73 24.51
N MET A 688 -36.46 4.65 25.16
CA MET A 688 -35.02 4.52 25.43
C MET A 688 -34.85 4.12 26.89
N THR A 689 -34.44 2.87 27.09
CA THR A 689 -33.97 2.39 28.40
C THR A 689 -32.45 2.42 28.36
N TYR A 690 -31.83 3.23 29.20
CA TYR A 690 -30.39 3.17 29.41
C TYR A 690 -30.09 2.53 30.76
N ALA A 691 -29.25 1.50 30.76
CA ALA A 691 -28.52 1.11 31.95
C ALA A 691 -27.24 1.97 32.00
N LEU A 692 -27.09 2.76 33.06
CA LEU A 692 -25.91 3.60 33.25
C LEU A 692 -24.94 2.84 34.15
N GLU A 693 -23.86 2.30 33.58
CA GLU A 693 -22.79 1.66 34.34
C GLU A 693 -21.76 2.74 34.72
N LEU A 694 -21.79 3.17 35.99
CA LEU A 694 -20.81 4.10 36.54
C LEU A 694 -19.57 3.31 36.98
N ARG A 695 -18.42 3.57 36.35
CA ARG A 695 -17.13 3.01 36.78
C ARG A 695 -16.50 3.88 37.87
N ARG A 696 -15.97 3.21 38.88
CA ARG A 696 -15.28 3.77 40.05
C ARG A 696 -13.98 4.48 39.63
N ILE A 697 -13.83 5.74 40.02
CA ILE A 697 -12.53 6.45 40.10
C ILE A 697 -12.51 7.13 41.47
N GLU A 698 -11.45 6.90 42.25
CA GLU A 698 -11.43 7.08 43.70
C GLU A 698 -11.19 8.52 44.21
N GLU A 699 -11.20 9.53 43.35
CA GLU A 699 -10.96 10.91 43.77
C GLU A 699 -12.15 11.82 43.45
N SER A 700 -12.49 12.70 44.40
CA SER A 700 -13.62 13.63 44.31
C SER A 700 -13.38 14.64 43.19
N GLU A 701 -14.03 14.45 42.04
CA GLU A 701 -14.00 15.40 40.94
C GLU A 701 -15.33 16.18 40.88
N VAL A 702 -15.23 17.51 40.80
CA VAL A 702 -16.38 18.39 40.61
C VAL A 702 -16.84 18.23 39.16
N LEU A 703 -18.02 17.66 38.96
CA LEU A 703 -18.55 17.37 37.62
C LEU A 703 -19.11 18.64 36.96
N TYR A 704 -19.65 19.55 37.76
CA TYR A 704 -20.24 20.80 37.29
C TYR A 704 -20.36 21.84 38.42
N GLU A 705 -19.98 23.09 38.13
CA GLU A 705 -20.21 24.27 38.96
C GLU A 705 -20.57 25.46 38.06
N GLY A 706 -21.74 26.07 38.27
CA GLY A 706 -22.20 27.16 37.43
C GLY A 706 -23.38 27.94 38.03
N PRO A 707 -23.65 29.15 37.52
CA PRO A 707 -24.75 29.99 37.99
C PRO A 707 -26.10 29.33 37.68
N PHE A 708 -27.05 29.47 38.60
CA PHE A 708 -28.42 28.97 38.46
C PHE A 708 -29.41 30.12 38.70
N THR A 709 -30.51 30.18 37.96
CA THR A 709 -31.52 31.24 38.14
C THR A 709 -32.81 30.64 38.69
N PHE A 710 -33.22 31.09 39.87
CA PHE A 710 -34.45 30.67 40.52
C PHE A 710 -35.62 31.51 39.99
N VAL A 711 -36.69 30.87 39.51
CA VAL A 711 -37.93 31.57 39.14
C VAL A 711 -39.05 31.04 40.02
N GLU A 712 -39.39 31.85 41.03
CA GLU A 712 -40.49 31.75 42.01
C GLU A 712 -41.04 30.35 42.36
N SER A 713 -40.83 29.94 43.62
CA SER A 713 -41.64 28.90 44.26
C SER A 713 -42.44 29.49 45.42
N ASN A 714 -43.69 29.05 45.60
CA ASN A 714 -44.52 29.42 46.75
C ASN A 714 -44.12 28.69 48.06
N THR A 715 -42.93 28.09 48.09
CA THR A 715 -42.32 27.51 49.30
C THR A 715 -40.85 27.87 49.34
N GLY A 716 -40.53 29.17 49.25
CA GLY A 716 -39.20 29.66 49.58
C GLY A 716 -38.98 29.53 51.08
N TYR A 717 -38.27 28.49 51.53
CA TYR A 717 -37.51 28.45 52.79
C TYR A 717 -36.76 27.10 52.86
N ILE A 718 -35.45 27.10 52.62
CA ILE A 718 -34.56 26.14 53.30
C ILE A 718 -34.23 26.81 54.63
N GLU A 719 -34.61 26.21 55.75
CA GLU A 719 -34.46 26.80 57.08
C GLU A 719 -32.97 27.11 57.36
N GLY A 720 -32.61 28.40 57.36
CA GLY A 720 -31.26 28.90 57.58
C GLY A 720 -30.51 29.49 56.37
N ALA A 721 -31.11 29.54 55.16
CA ALA A 721 -30.50 30.15 53.98
C ALA A 721 -31.42 31.20 53.33
N ASP A 722 -30.89 32.41 53.11
CA ASP A 722 -31.68 33.54 52.57
C ASP A 722 -31.66 33.59 51.04
N ASP A 723 -30.48 33.38 50.43
CA ASP A 723 -30.31 33.41 48.98
C ASP A 723 -29.41 32.25 48.52
N ILE A 724 -29.97 31.37 47.68
CA ILE A 724 -29.21 30.34 46.96
C ILE A 724 -28.55 31.02 45.76
N VAL A 725 -27.22 31.00 45.72
CA VAL A 725 -26.40 31.69 44.71
C VAL A 725 -25.85 30.76 43.64
N GLY A 726 -25.92 29.45 43.83
CA GLY A 726 -25.44 28.48 42.85
C GLY A 726 -25.71 27.02 43.23
N LEU A 727 -25.38 26.12 42.30
CA LEU A 727 -25.47 24.66 42.48
C LEU A 727 -24.15 24.02 42.08
N ARG A 728 -23.71 23.04 42.88
CA ARG A 728 -22.53 22.23 42.63
C ARG A 728 -22.90 20.75 42.61
N MET A 729 -22.41 20.02 41.62
CA MET A 729 -22.59 18.57 41.52
C MET A 729 -21.24 17.89 41.65
N GLU A 730 -21.15 16.93 42.56
CA GLU A 730 -19.88 16.30 42.89
C GLU A 730 -20.07 14.83 43.28
N ILE A 731 -19.05 14.01 43.02
CA ILE A 731 -19.03 12.61 43.45
C ILE A 731 -18.34 12.53 44.82
N LYS A 732 -19.12 12.29 45.88
CA LYS A 732 -18.59 12.08 47.24
C LYS A 732 -18.73 10.62 47.65
N LYS A 733 -17.60 9.95 47.90
CA LYS A 733 -17.56 8.55 48.36
C LYS A 733 -18.38 7.61 47.47
N GLY A 734 -18.24 7.75 46.15
CA GLY A 734 -18.93 6.92 45.15
C GLY A 734 -20.39 7.31 44.87
N ALA A 735 -20.88 8.40 45.46
CA ALA A 735 -22.25 8.90 45.30
C ALA A 735 -22.29 10.23 44.55
N VAL A 736 -23.17 10.39 43.54
CA VAL A 736 -23.48 11.73 43.01
C VAL A 736 -24.27 12.50 44.07
N VAL A 737 -23.77 13.67 44.44
CA VAL A 737 -24.37 14.60 45.40
C VAL A 737 -24.59 15.94 44.72
N MET A 738 -25.77 16.52 44.90
CA MET A 738 -26.05 17.92 44.51
C MET A 738 -26.09 18.80 45.76
N ILE A 739 -25.32 19.88 45.70
CA ILE A 739 -25.09 20.82 46.79
C ILE A 739 -25.58 22.20 46.35
N ALA A 740 -26.50 22.78 47.13
CA ALA A 740 -26.91 24.16 46.98
C ALA A 740 -25.92 25.06 47.71
N LEU A 741 -25.44 26.09 47.02
CA LEU A 741 -24.50 27.07 47.54
C LEU A 741 -25.31 28.31 47.94
N ALA A 742 -25.27 28.70 49.20
CA ALA A 742 -26.10 29.78 49.73
C ALA A 742 -25.35 30.67 50.73
N TYR A 743 -25.94 31.81 51.08
CA TYR A 743 -25.50 32.64 52.20
C TYR A 743 -26.59 32.74 53.26
N THR A 744 -26.18 32.74 54.54
CA THR A 744 -27.03 33.01 55.71
C THR A 744 -27.30 34.52 55.87
N GLU A 745 -28.27 34.91 56.72
CA GLU A 745 -28.61 36.33 57.03
C GLU A 745 -27.39 37.18 57.43
N ASP A 746 -26.37 36.58 58.06
CA ASP A 746 -25.14 37.25 58.48
C ASP A 746 -24.03 37.27 57.40
N GLY A 747 -24.32 36.78 56.19
CA GLY A 747 -23.42 36.76 55.05
C GLY A 747 -22.43 35.59 55.05
N THR A 748 -22.63 34.58 55.89
CA THR A 748 -21.77 33.39 55.94
C THR A 748 -22.14 32.42 54.81
N TYR A 749 -21.14 31.98 54.05
CA TYR A 749 -21.33 30.99 53.00
C TYR A 749 -21.61 29.61 53.58
N VAL A 750 -22.65 28.95 53.08
CA VAL A 750 -23.13 27.65 53.53
C VAL A 750 -23.48 26.76 52.34
N GLU A 751 -23.19 25.46 52.50
CA GLU A 751 -23.42 24.44 51.50
C GLU A 751 -24.45 23.43 52.02
N TYR A 752 -25.50 23.18 51.24
CA TYR A 752 -26.58 22.26 51.61
C TYR A 752 -26.66 21.09 50.62
N GLU A 753 -26.32 19.89 51.09
CA GLU A 753 -26.57 18.65 50.34
C GLU A 753 -28.06 18.32 50.37
N PHE A 754 -28.77 18.53 49.26
CA PHE A 754 -30.21 18.27 49.21
C PHE A 754 -30.58 17.03 48.39
N LEU A 755 -29.64 16.49 47.61
CA LEU A 755 -29.80 15.24 46.86
C LEU A 755 -28.55 14.36 47.00
N LYS A 756 -28.72 13.14 47.52
CA LYS A 756 -27.63 12.18 47.75
C LYS A 756 -28.07 10.80 47.26
N ASN A 757 -27.29 10.20 46.36
CA ASN A 757 -27.64 8.90 45.74
C ASN A 757 -29.03 8.89 45.08
N GLY A 758 -29.37 9.96 44.37
CA GLY A 758 -30.67 10.07 43.68
C GLY A 758 -31.89 10.25 44.60
N LYS A 759 -31.70 10.42 45.93
CA LYS A 759 -32.77 10.62 46.91
C LYS A 759 -32.69 12.01 47.55
N MET A 760 -33.83 12.67 47.72
CA MET A 760 -33.91 13.91 48.50
C MET A 760 -33.66 13.62 49.98
N VAL A 761 -32.89 14.49 50.64
CA VAL A 761 -32.44 14.27 52.03
C VAL A 761 -33.54 14.61 53.07
N GLY A 762 -34.62 15.33 52.68
CA GLY A 762 -35.79 15.65 53.54
C GLY A 762 -37.14 15.65 52.78
N PRO A 763 -38.30 15.72 53.48
CA PRO A 763 -39.62 15.82 52.84
C PRO A 763 -39.79 17.19 52.16
N GLY A 764 -40.38 17.21 50.98
CA GLY A 764 -40.54 18.43 50.18
C GLY A 764 -40.94 18.19 48.73
N GLU A 765 -41.34 19.25 48.03
CA GLU A 765 -41.64 19.28 46.60
C GLU A 765 -40.72 20.29 45.93
N ILE A 766 -40.09 19.90 44.82
CA ILE A 766 -39.34 20.79 43.95
C ILE A 766 -39.86 20.61 42.53
N VAL A 767 -40.18 21.74 41.89
CA VAL A 767 -40.55 21.82 40.48
C VAL A 767 -39.57 22.76 39.82
N GLY A 768 -39.04 22.37 38.67
CA GLY A 768 -38.18 23.21 37.86
C GLY A 768 -38.56 23.11 36.39
N ASP A 769 -38.59 24.25 35.72
CA ASP A 769 -38.62 24.30 34.27
C ASP A 769 -37.21 24.56 33.75
N TYR A 770 -36.87 23.97 32.62
CA TYR A 770 -35.68 24.36 31.88
C TYR A 770 -36.09 24.85 30.50
N ASP A 771 -35.41 25.89 30.02
CA ASP A 771 -35.46 26.38 28.64
C ASP A 771 -34.02 26.64 28.21
N LEU A 772 -33.51 25.78 27.33
CA LEU A 772 -32.17 25.92 26.77
C LEU A 772 -32.29 26.63 25.42
N THR A 773 -32.21 27.96 25.48
CA THR A 773 -32.10 28.90 24.36
C THR A 773 -32.81 28.43 23.09
N GLY A 774 -34.10 28.14 23.20
CA GLY A 774 -35.00 27.90 22.06
C GLY A 774 -34.92 26.52 21.40
N PHE A 775 -34.20 25.54 21.97
CA PHE A 775 -34.12 24.17 21.42
C PHE A 775 -34.87 23.12 22.24
N MET A 776 -35.03 23.32 23.54
CA MET A 776 -35.75 22.37 24.40
C MET A 776 -36.29 23.11 25.61
N SER A 777 -37.58 22.93 25.87
CA SER A 777 -38.18 23.35 27.13
C SER A 777 -38.98 22.22 27.74
N GLY A 778 -38.94 22.12 29.06
CA GLY A 778 -39.63 21.06 29.79
C GLY A 778 -39.68 21.33 31.29
N SER A 779 -40.64 20.72 31.95
CA SER A 779 -40.85 20.82 33.38
C SER A 779 -40.51 19.49 34.04
N TRP A 780 -39.77 19.49 35.14
CA TRP A 780 -39.60 18.33 36.00
C TRP A 780 -40.14 18.59 37.40
N ARG A 781 -40.63 17.54 38.04
CA ARG A 781 -41.15 17.58 39.41
C ARG A 781 -40.57 16.42 40.20
N ALA A 782 -39.95 16.73 41.33
CA ALA A 782 -39.54 15.75 42.32
C ALA A 782 -40.31 15.99 43.62
N THR A 783 -41.06 14.99 44.08
CA THR A 783 -41.82 15.05 45.34
C THR A 783 -41.37 13.94 46.26
N LYS A 784 -41.02 14.27 47.50
CA LYS A 784 -40.84 13.29 48.58
C LYS A 784 -41.84 13.62 49.68
N LYS A 785 -42.85 12.77 49.86
CA LYS A 785 -43.79 12.87 50.98
C LYS A 785 -43.14 12.46 52.28
#